data_AF-A0A813LSH2-F1
#
_entry.id   AF-A0A813LSH2-F1
#
_cell.length_a   1.000
_cell.length_b   1.000
_cell.length_c   1.000
_cell.angle_alpha   90.00
_cell.angle_beta   90.00
_cell.angle_gamma   90.00
#
_symmetry.space_group_name_H-M   'P 1'
#
loop_
_entity.id
_entity.type
_entity.pdbx_description
1 polymer ?
#
loop_
_entity_poly.entity_id
_entity_poly.type
_entity_poly.pdbx_seq_one_letter_code
_entity_poly.pdbx_strand_id
1 'polypeptide(L)'
;MGCIRLEQMTEYLLEPLRRSCKDPDAYVRKTATICIAKLFDINPELVEDQGFLEILRDMLGDSNPMVVANAVASLCEISSTAKKNYLLLDEDVISKLLPALNECSEWGQVFILDALALYDPPNSRVAETILERGVLVRLSHANCAVVLSAIKVMMKFMDKLQSQEMVRALCRKMAPPLVTMLSAEPEIQYVVMRNINLIVQKQPQILQQDIRMFVCKYNDPLYVKLEKIAVMVQLASEKNVDQVLSEFKEYASEVDIEVVRHSVRAIGQCAIKLERAAERCVDTLLELIKTKVNYVVQEAIVVIRDIFRKYPGKYEIIISDLCENLENLDEPDAKSSMIWIIGEYAERIDNSSELLESFLESFHEEPAAVQQQLLTATVKLCLKCPQASKDLVGRVLKVATDECNNPDLRDRGYMYWRMLSKSPEMARQVVLSERPTIGENSFALQPRVLDRLIANIGTLASVYHQVPEAFLDDSRTSDVHKDAANSEDDAEETRENIQWVQDTLQRGEVKRYVEESGDEGSEDGASSASSSSGGSAREAPRPSAGGSSSSAGSAPPPPPLRPLAPVLNEQQRGQNGAQGLRVSAAVVRGQGGAIGLQLMVGNFSQQPMSGWAAQFNKNPFGLAPTAPLQMPEVQPNGGTAQTLLVLAPNQLLSGAAPASPLHLEVAIKTNVDVFYFSVGYDLSAVLVEGGPVAKEAFQQTWQSLSQDRKTMCRGQFGQKVTPEMVVERLRQYYCYTVVQTQGQDMEIIYFSSATANQLTVFAELSLQRSGPGVQLVCFSEAPPLVPLLQSFIGELLNVRQGSFCCLVVLLLFVGVVVVVVLVVLVIVVVEHYCMSWRTVRSPCSGNVVPVAMSWSCGQSL
;
A
#
# COMPACT_ATOMS: atom_id res chain seq x y z
N MET A 1 24.96 -11.85 -25.69
CA MET A 1 23.85 -12.34 -26.53
C MET A 1 22.65 -12.78 -25.70
N GLY A 2 22.79 -13.60 -24.65
CA GLY A 2 21.69 -14.07 -23.76
C GLY A 2 20.93 -13.02 -22.93
N CYS A 3 20.76 -11.80 -23.42
CA CYS A 3 19.66 -10.90 -23.02
C CYS A 3 18.59 -10.80 -24.11
N ILE A 4 18.79 -11.45 -25.27
CA ILE A 4 17.85 -11.50 -26.39
C ILE A 4 17.02 -12.78 -26.23
N ARG A 5 15.73 -12.63 -25.94
CA ARG A 5 14.77 -13.75 -25.83
C ARG A 5 14.28 -14.16 -27.22
N LEU A 6 15.13 -14.88 -27.96
CA LEU A 6 14.81 -15.52 -29.24
C LEU A 6 15.30 -16.97 -29.20
N GLU A 7 14.39 -17.93 -29.28
CA GLU A 7 14.69 -19.37 -29.29
C GLU A 7 15.67 -19.73 -30.42
N GLN A 8 15.47 -19.16 -31.62
CA GLN A 8 16.36 -19.34 -32.77
C GLN A 8 17.82 -18.87 -32.53
N MET A 9 18.11 -18.15 -31.44
CA MET A 9 19.48 -17.76 -31.05
C MET A 9 20.10 -18.64 -29.96
N THR A 10 19.35 -19.57 -29.34
CA THR A 10 19.88 -20.41 -28.25
C THR A 10 20.88 -21.43 -28.76
N GLU A 11 20.59 -22.12 -29.87
CA GLU A 11 21.49 -23.11 -30.49
C GLU A 11 22.86 -22.52 -30.82
N TYR A 12 22.89 -21.33 -31.44
CA TYR A 12 24.12 -20.61 -31.78
C TYR A 12 24.90 -20.11 -30.56
N LEU A 13 24.28 -20.08 -29.37
CA LEU A 13 24.90 -19.62 -28.13
C LEU A 13 25.64 -20.73 -27.37
N LEU A 14 25.26 -22.01 -27.55
CA LEU A 14 25.72 -23.13 -26.72
C LEU A 14 27.25 -23.30 -26.71
N GLU A 15 27.87 -23.46 -27.87
CA GLU A 15 29.31 -23.69 -27.98
C GLU A 15 30.15 -22.44 -27.60
N PRO A 16 29.79 -21.20 -28.00
CA PRO A 16 30.40 -19.99 -27.44
C PRO A 16 30.29 -19.91 -25.91
N LEU A 17 29.14 -20.24 -25.34
CA LEU A 17 28.91 -20.20 -23.89
C LEU A 17 29.76 -21.23 -23.15
N ARG A 18 29.84 -22.47 -23.66
CA ARG A 18 30.70 -23.54 -23.11
C ARG A 18 32.19 -23.15 -23.12
N ARG A 19 32.63 -22.35 -24.10
CA ARG A 19 33.97 -21.75 -24.14
C ARG A 19 34.13 -20.62 -23.12
N SER A 20 33.16 -19.70 -23.02
CA SER A 20 33.18 -18.60 -22.04
C SER A 20 33.19 -19.07 -20.58
N CYS A 21 32.61 -20.23 -20.27
CA CYS A 21 32.73 -20.86 -18.94
C CYS A 21 34.18 -21.27 -18.58
N LYS A 22 35.07 -21.44 -19.57
CA LYS A 22 36.47 -21.86 -19.39
C LYS A 22 37.49 -20.78 -19.79
N ASP A 23 37.03 -19.55 -19.98
CA ASP A 23 37.86 -18.41 -20.35
C ASP A 23 38.82 -18.02 -19.21
N PRO A 24 40.07 -17.61 -19.47
CA PRO A 24 40.97 -17.12 -18.43
C PRO A 24 40.44 -15.90 -17.66
N ASP A 25 39.64 -15.02 -18.28
CA ASP A 25 39.08 -13.85 -17.60
C ASP A 25 37.88 -14.22 -16.71
N ALA A 26 38.00 -13.88 -15.42
CA ALA A 26 36.92 -14.03 -14.45
C ALA A 26 35.67 -13.21 -14.79
N TYR A 27 35.81 -12.06 -15.48
CA TYR A 27 34.64 -11.29 -15.92
C TYR A 27 33.85 -12.03 -17.02
N VAL A 28 34.53 -12.69 -17.95
CA VAL A 28 33.90 -13.55 -18.97
C VAL A 28 33.22 -14.74 -18.30
N ARG A 29 33.91 -15.49 -17.42
CA ARG A 29 33.32 -16.62 -16.68
C ARG A 29 32.11 -16.22 -15.84
N LYS A 30 32.21 -15.11 -15.08
CA LYS A 30 31.09 -14.54 -14.30
C LYS A 30 29.90 -14.18 -15.20
N THR A 31 30.15 -13.60 -16.37
CA THR A 31 29.10 -13.27 -17.34
C THR A 31 28.48 -14.52 -17.96
N ALA A 32 29.26 -15.60 -18.13
CA ALA A 32 28.76 -16.90 -18.59
C ALA A 32 27.78 -17.53 -17.60
N THR A 33 28.04 -17.49 -16.28
CA THR A 33 27.09 -18.05 -15.27
C THR A 33 25.69 -17.42 -15.37
N ILE A 34 25.63 -16.08 -15.38
CA ILE A 34 24.40 -15.28 -15.55
C ILE A 34 23.74 -15.58 -16.91
N CYS A 35 24.54 -15.89 -17.93
CA CYS A 35 24.03 -16.25 -19.26
C CYS A 35 23.44 -17.67 -19.31
N ILE A 36 23.83 -18.58 -18.40
CA ILE A 36 23.20 -19.90 -18.26
C ILE A 36 21.84 -19.77 -17.57
N ALA A 37 21.72 -18.97 -16.50
CA ALA A 37 20.42 -18.69 -15.87
C ALA A 37 19.41 -18.10 -16.88
N LYS A 38 19.83 -17.10 -17.66
CA LYS A 38 19.00 -16.50 -18.72
C LYS A 38 18.73 -17.40 -19.93
N LEU A 39 19.50 -18.47 -20.10
CA LEU A 39 19.22 -19.50 -21.10
C LEU A 39 18.18 -20.49 -20.57
N PHE A 40 18.25 -20.85 -19.27
CA PHE A 40 17.25 -21.67 -18.59
C PHE A 40 15.87 -21.00 -18.59
N ASP A 41 15.80 -19.68 -18.37
CA ASP A 41 14.60 -18.84 -18.54
C ASP A 41 13.93 -18.93 -19.93
N ILE A 42 14.66 -19.35 -20.96
CA ILE A 42 14.18 -19.42 -22.36
C ILE A 42 13.88 -20.86 -22.76
N ASN A 43 14.76 -21.80 -22.42
CA ASN A 43 14.57 -23.22 -22.67
C ASN A 43 15.30 -24.05 -21.58
N PRO A 44 14.56 -24.56 -20.57
CA PRO A 44 15.12 -25.40 -19.51
C PRO A 44 15.74 -26.71 -20.03
N GLU A 45 15.05 -27.40 -20.93
CA GLU A 45 15.42 -28.73 -21.44
C GLU A 45 16.80 -28.69 -22.11
N LEU A 46 17.03 -27.68 -22.95
CA LEU A 46 18.30 -27.44 -23.64
C LEU A 46 19.49 -27.21 -22.68
N VAL A 47 19.24 -26.69 -21.48
CA VAL A 47 20.27 -26.45 -20.45
C VAL A 47 20.58 -27.73 -19.65
N GLU A 48 19.57 -28.58 -19.44
CA GLU A 48 19.72 -29.90 -18.81
C GLU A 48 20.44 -30.88 -19.76
N ASP A 49 19.94 -31.06 -20.98
CA ASP A 49 20.50 -31.98 -22.00
C ASP A 49 21.97 -31.68 -22.36
N GLN A 50 22.35 -30.41 -22.35
CA GLN A 50 23.72 -29.98 -22.64
C GLN A 50 24.67 -30.02 -21.43
N GLY A 51 24.16 -30.35 -20.24
CA GLY A 51 24.97 -30.45 -19.01
C GLY A 51 25.49 -29.11 -18.48
N PHE A 52 24.83 -27.98 -18.80
CA PHE A 52 25.27 -26.66 -18.30
C PHE A 52 25.09 -26.51 -16.79
N LEU A 53 24.18 -27.28 -16.18
CA LEU A 53 24.02 -27.33 -14.72
C LEU A 53 25.25 -27.96 -14.02
N GLU A 54 25.88 -28.97 -14.63
CA GLU A 54 27.13 -29.55 -14.13
C GLU A 54 28.28 -28.53 -14.20
N ILE A 55 28.36 -27.78 -15.31
CA ILE A 55 29.34 -26.69 -15.48
C ILE A 55 29.13 -25.60 -14.41
N LEU A 56 27.90 -25.18 -14.13
CA LEU A 56 27.61 -24.22 -13.06
C LEU A 56 28.04 -24.77 -11.68
N ARG A 57 27.85 -26.07 -11.43
CA ARG A 57 28.24 -26.71 -10.17
C ARG A 57 29.77 -26.78 -10.02
N ASP A 58 30.51 -27.09 -11.08
CA ASP A 58 31.98 -27.03 -11.10
C ASP A 58 32.49 -25.60 -10.84
N MET A 59 31.81 -24.58 -11.37
CA MET A 59 32.15 -23.16 -11.18
C MET A 59 31.93 -22.65 -9.74
N LEU A 60 31.33 -23.44 -8.84
CA LEU A 60 31.37 -23.19 -7.39
C LEU A 60 32.76 -23.41 -6.78
N GLY A 61 33.67 -24.08 -7.49
CA GLY A 61 35.08 -24.26 -7.14
C GLY A 61 36.04 -23.32 -7.88
N ASP A 62 35.55 -22.27 -8.53
CA ASP A 62 36.39 -21.30 -9.25
C ASP A 62 37.37 -20.55 -8.31
N SER A 63 38.56 -20.23 -8.81
CA SER A 63 39.56 -19.48 -8.04
C SER A 63 39.23 -18.00 -7.83
N ASN A 64 38.22 -17.47 -8.52
CA ASN A 64 37.75 -16.10 -8.36
C ASN A 64 36.40 -16.03 -7.62
N PRO A 65 36.34 -15.39 -6.42
CA PRO A 65 35.11 -15.29 -5.63
C PRO A 65 33.92 -14.65 -6.35
N MET A 66 34.15 -13.75 -7.33
CA MET A 66 33.06 -13.17 -8.11
C MET A 66 32.38 -14.20 -9.02
N VAL A 67 33.13 -15.16 -9.57
CA VAL A 67 32.58 -16.24 -10.39
C VAL A 67 31.74 -17.16 -9.51
N VAL A 68 32.29 -17.59 -8.36
CA VAL A 68 31.58 -18.42 -7.37
C VAL A 68 30.27 -17.77 -6.92
N ALA A 69 30.30 -16.48 -6.54
CA ALA A 69 29.11 -15.74 -6.11
C ALA A 69 28.00 -15.66 -7.18
N ASN A 70 28.37 -15.52 -8.47
CA ASN A 70 27.40 -15.45 -9.55
C ASN A 70 26.94 -16.84 -10.01
N ALA A 71 27.76 -17.89 -9.85
CA ALA A 71 27.35 -19.28 -9.99
C ALA A 71 26.32 -19.67 -8.92
N VAL A 72 26.54 -19.30 -7.64
CA VAL A 72 25.56 -19.46 -6.56
C VAL A 72 24.24 -18.75 -6.89
N ALA A 73 24.29 -17.47 -7.26
CA ALA A 73 23.09 -16.72 -7.62
C ALA A 73 22.32 -17.38 -8.78
N SER A 74 23.03 -17.79 -9.84
CA SER A 74 22.44 -18.47 -11.00
C SER A 74 21.79 -19.81 -10.63
N LEU A 75 22.44 -20.61 -9.77
CA LEU A 75 21.89 -21.89 -9.30
C LEU A 75 20.71 -21.72 -8.34
N CYS A 76 20.69 -20.68 -7.52
CA CYS A 76 19.52 -20.32 -6.70
C CYS A 76 18.32 -19.92 -7.58
N GLU A 77 18.53 -19.05 -8.58
CA GLU A 77 17.50 -18.60 -9.53
C GLU A 77 16.93 -19.78 -10.33
N ILE A 78 17.80 -20.60 -10.95
CA ILE A 78 17.41 -21.83 -11.66
C ILE A 78 16.63 -22.79 -10.74
N SER A 79 17.09 -22.99 -9.48
CA SER A 79 16.41 -23.89 -8.53
C SER A 79 15.02 -23.38 -8.13
N SER A 80 14.82 -22.07 -8.08
CA SER A 80 13.52 -21.45 -7.82
C SER A 80 12.59 -21.59 -9.02
N THR A 81 13.03 -21.25 -10.23
CA THR A 81 12.26 -21.37 -11.48
C THR A 81 11.84 -22.82 -11.75
N ALA A 82 12.75 -23.78 -11.56
CA ALA A 82 12.49 -25.21 -11.77
C ALA A 82 11.64 -25.87 -10.67
N LYS A 83 11.40 -25.19 -9.55
CA LYS A 83 10.83 -25.75 -8.30
C LYS A 83 11.56 -27.04 -7.83
N LYS A 84 12.85 -27.17 -8.17
CA LYS A 84 13.73 -28.35 -8.00
C LYS A 84 15.13 -27.89 -7.55
N ASN A 85 15.65 -28.45 -6.45
CA ASN A 85 16.92 -28.00 -5.89
C ASN A 85 18.12 -28.52 -6.72
N TYR A 86 18.69 -27.64 -7.54
CA TYR A 86 19.92 -27.90 -8.31
C TYR A 86 21.21 -27.45 -7.60
N LEU A 87 21.08 -26.59 -6.59
CA LEU A 87 22.21 -26.05 -5.84
C LEU A 87 22.92 -27.12 -4.99
N LEU A 88 22.17 -28.12 -4.46
CA LEU A 88 22.66 -29.33 -3.77
C LEU A 88 23.89 -29.08 -2.87
N LEU A 89 23.66 -28.36 -1.76
CA LEU A 89 24.70 -27.91 -0.82
C LEU A 89 25.23 -29.07 0.04
N ASP A 90 26.25 -29.75 -0.48
CA ASP A 90 27.05 -30.73 0.25
C ASP A 90 28.16 -30.05 1.10
N GLU A 91 28.73 -30.78 2.09
CA GLU A 91 29.80 -30.25 2.96
C GLU A 91 31.05 -29.77 2.16
N ASP A 92 31.37 -30.44 1.05
CA ASP A 92 32.42 -30.04 0.12
C ASP A 92 32.14 -28.66 -0.53
N VAL A 93 30.90 -28.42 -0.97
CA VAL A 93 30.48 -27.13 -1.55
C VAL A 93 30.61 -26.03 -0.49
N ILE A 94 30.14 -26.28 0.73
CA ILE A 94 30.24 -25.32 1.84
C ILE A 94 31.71 -25.03 2.21
N SER A 95 32.60 -26.03 2.11
CA SER A 95 34.03 -25.86 2.35
C SER A 95 34.70 -24.91 1.33
N LYS A 96 34.12 -24.78 0.13
CA LYS A 96 34.55 -23.86 -0.94
C LYS A 96 33.90 -22.48 -0.82
N LEU A 97 32.62 -22.42 -0.43
CA LEU A 97 31.88 -21.17 -0.25
C LEU A 97 32.37 -20.34 0.96
N LEU A 98 32.77 -20.98 2.07
CA LEU A 98 33.22 -20.25 3.27
C LEU A 98 34.50 -19.43 3.09
N PRO A 99 35.54 -19.91 2.38
CA PRO A 99 36.65 -19.05 1.94
C PRO A 99 36.18 -17.89 1.06
N ALA A 100 35.42 -18.18 -0.01
CA ALA A 100 34.95 -17.18 -0.97
C ALA A 100 34.13 -16.06 -0.30
N LEU A 101 33.34 -16.36 0.72
CA LEU A 101 32.56 -15.40 1.52
C LEU A 101 33.41 -14.27 2.14
N ASN A 102 34.71 -14.50 2.39
CA ASN A 102 35.60 -13.47 2.96
C ASN A 102 36.11 -12.47 1.92
N GLU A 103 36.16 -12.87 0.64
CA GLU A 103 36.75 -12.10 -0.46
C GLU A 103 35.70 -11.58 -1.47
N CYS A 104 34.43 -11.99 -1.32
CA CYS A 104 33.31 -11.48 -2.11
C CYS A 104 32.95 -10.02 -1.80
N SER A 105 32.44 -9.31 -2.81
CA SER A 105 31.67 -8.06 -2.61
C SER A 105 30.37 -8.31 -1.83
N GLU A 106 29.72 -7.25 -1.35
CA GLU A 106 28.50 -7.33 -0.53
C GLU A 106 27.40 -8.16 -1.19
N TRP A 107 27.19 -7.97 -2.48
CA TRP A 107 26.23 -8.74 -3.27
C TRP A 107 26.55 -10.24 -3.26
N GLY A 108 27.81 -10.60 -3.45
CA GLY A 108 28.25 -12.00 -3.38
C GLY A 108 28.16 -12.58 -1.96
N GLN A 109 28.42 -11.77 -0.94
CA GLN A 109 28.22 -12.18 0.46
C GLN A 109 26.73 -12.45 0.75
N VAL A 110 25.81 -11.61 0.27
CA VAL A 110 24.36 -11.85 0.38
C VAL A 110 23.95 -13.14 -0.34
N PHE A 111 24.36 -13.35 -1.60
CA PHE A 111 24.01 -14.57 -2.34
C PHE A 111 24.53 -15.85 -1.66
N ILE A 112 25.74 -15.83 -1.11
CA ILE A 112 26.31 -16.97 -0.37
C ILE A 112 25.62 -17.17 0.98
N LEU A 113 25.27 -16.10 1.71
CA LEU A 113 24.52 -16.20 2.97
C LEU A 113 23.09 -16.71 2.76
N ASP A 114 22.41 -16.29 1.69
CA ASP A 114 21.07 -16.77 1.35
C ASP A 114 21.10 -18.23 0.88
N ALA A 115 22.13 -18.65 0.15
CA ALA A 115 22.39 -20.06 -0.13
C ALA A 115 22.63 -20.87 1.16
N LEU A 116 23.46 -20.38 2.09
CA LEU A 116 23.66 -21.01 3.41
C LEU A 116 22.36 -21.05 4.23
N ALA A 117 21.43 -20.11 4.03
CA ALA A 117 20.09 -20.15 4.61
C ALA A 117 19.17 -21.20 3.97
N LEU A 118 19.52 -21.79 2.82
CA LEU A 118 18.83 -22.97 2.26
C LEU A 118 19.36 -24.28 2.86
N TYR A 119 20.66 -24.39 3.16
CA TYR A 119 21.28 -25.57 3.77
C TYR A 119 20.61 -25.98 5.09
N ASP A 120 20.56 -27.29 5.37
CA ASP A 120 20.18 -27.82 6.68
C ASP A 120 21.35 -28.64 7.27
N PRO A 121 22.05 -28.14 8.31
CA PRO A 121 23.25 -28.79 8.82
C PRO A 121 22.92 -30.11 9.52
N PRO A 122 23.60 -31.23 9.16
CA PRO A 122 23.29 -32.55 9.72
C PRO A 122 23.69 -32.71 11.19
N ASN A 123 24.61 -31.87 11.68
CA ASN A 123 25.19 -31.94 13.01
C ASN A 123 25.34 -30.55 13.63
N SER A 124 25.07 -30.42 14.94
CA SER A 124 25.25 -29.16 15.71
C SER A 124 26.66 -28.57 15.47
N ARG A 125 27.72 -29.38 15.53
CA ARG A 125 29.11 -28.96 15.29
C ARG A 125 29.37 -28.34 13.91
N VAL A 126 28.63 -28.76 12.88
CA VAL A 126 28.75 -28.21 11.52
C VAL A 126 28.07 -26.83 11.46
N ALA A 127 26.89 -26.70 12.07
CA ALA A 127 26.23 -25.41 12.25
C ALA A 127 27.10 -24.43 13.05
N GLU A 128 27.64 -24.86 14.19
CA GLU A 128 28.57 -24.11 15.05
C GLU A 128 29.77 -23.61 14.24
N THR A 129 30.42 -24.49 13.46
CA THR A 129 31.59 -24.14 12.64
C THR A 129 31.26 -23.11 11.54
N ILE A 130 30.11 -23.25 10.87
CA ILE A 130 29.65 -22.28 9.85
C ILE A 130 29.35 -20.93 10.49
N LEU A 131 28.65 -20.91 11.63
CA LEU A 131 28.30 -19.69 12.34
C LEU A 131 29.54 -18.94 12.84
N GLU A 132 30.49 -19.64 13.49
CA GLU A 132 31.68 -19.01 14.04
C GLU A 132 32.67 -18.52 12.98
N ARG A 133 32.89 -19.30 11.90
CA ARG A 133 33.88 -18.95 10.85
C ARG A 133 33.32 -18.06 9.74
N GLY A 134 32.09 -18.29 9.30
CA GLY A 134 31.47 -17.55 8.19
C GLY A 134 30.66 -16.35 8.65
N VAL A 135 29.73 -16.57 9.60
CA VAL A 135 28.62 -15.63 9.83
C VAL A 135 28.96 -14.55 10.85
N LEU A 136 29.63 -14.87 11.96
CA LEU A 136 29.90 -13.89 13.03
C LEU A 136 30.73 -12.68 12.57
N VAL A 137 31.65 -12.84 11.61
CA VAL A 137 32.46 -11.74 11.07
C VAL A 137 31.62 -10.76 10.24
N ARG A 138 30.49 -11.22 9.68
CA ARG A 138 29.59 -10.41 8.85
C ARG A 138 28.66 -9.51 9.69
N LEU A 139 28.55 -9.74 11.00
CA LEU A 139 27.73 -8.92 11.90
C LEU A 139 28.25 -7.49 12.09
N SER A 140 29.54 -7.24 11.89
CA SER A 140 30.14 -5.89 11.92
C SER A 140 30.30 -5.27 10.53
N HIS A 141 29.52 -5.72 9.55
CA HIS A 141 29.59 -5.22 8.17
C HIS A 141 28.78 -3.92 8.01
N ALA A 142 29.27 -2.96 7.22
CA ALA A 142 28.62 -1.65 7.06
C ALA A 142 27.29 -1.72 6.29
N ASN A 143 27.22 -2.57 5.25
CA ASN A 143 25.99 -2.79 4.49
C ASN A 143 25.00 -3.65 5.30
N CYS A 144 23.84 -3.07 5.62
CA CYS A 144 22.77 -3.70 6.42
C CYS A 144 22.18 -4.97 5.78
N ALA A 145 22.19 -5.11 4.45
CA ALA A 145 21.71 -6.33 3.78
C ALA A 145 22.57 -7.56 4.12
N VAL A 146 23.89 -7.37 4.23
CA VAL A 146 24.83 -8.43 4.65
C VAL A 146 24.56 -8.82 6.11
N VAL A 147 24.28 -7.85 6.99
CA VAL A 147 23.97 -8.09 8.40
C VAL A 147 22.63 -8.81 8.57
N LEU A 148 21.58 -8.41 7.84
CA LEU A 148 20.28 -9.09 7.87
C LEU A 148 20.36 -10.54 7.32
N SER A 149 21.12 -10.76 6.23
CA SER A 149 21.34 -12.11 5.68
C SER A 149 22.18 -12.98 6.61
N ALA A 150 23.15 -12.40 7.33
CA ALA A 150 23.87 -13.10 8.39
C ALA A 150 22.93 -13.50 9.54
N ILE A 151 22.05 -12.59 9.98
CA ILE A 151 21.07 -12.86 11.03
C ILE A 151 20.02 -13.91 10.59
N LYS A 152 19.61 -13.95 9.31
CA LYS A 152 18.79 -15.03 8.72
C LYS A 152 19.43 -16.40 8.96
N VAL A 153 20.71 -16.58 8.58
CA VAL A 153 21.44 -17.83 8.79
C VAL A 153 21.55 -18.18 10.28
N MET A 154 21.85 -17.19 11.13
CA MET A 154 21.91 -17.38 12.59
C MET A 154 20.57 -17.87 13.16
N MET A 155 19.46 -17.22 12.79
CA MET A 155 18.13 -17.57 13.29
C MET A 155 17.64 -18.93 12.79
N LYS A 156 17.97 -19.34 11.56
CA LYS A 156 17.65 -20.69 11.05
C LYS A 156 18.48 -21.77 11.76
N PHE A 157 19.78 -21.55 11.93
CA PHE A 157 20.66 -22.57 12.52
C PHE A 157 20.52 -22.67 14.05
N MET A 158 19.97 -21.63 14.72
CA MET A 158 19.75 -21.61 16.17
C MET A 158 18.92 -22.81 16.67
N ASP A 159 17.90 -23.22 15.93
CA ASP A 159 17.03 -24.35 16.25
C ASP A 159 17.75 -25.72 16.18
N LYS A 160 18.93 -25.77 15.53
CA LYS A 160 19.76 -26.98 15.37
C LYS A 160 20.90 -27.06 16.39
N LEU A 161 21.09 -26.04 17.23
CA LEU A 161 22.17 -25.99 18.22
C LEU A 161 21.80 -26.72 19.52
N GLN A 162 22.63 -27.68 19.94
CA GLN A 162 22.46 -28.36 21.23
C GLN A 162 22.91 -27.50 22.42
N SER A 163 23.86 -26.57 22.21
CA SER A 163 24.39 -25.72 23.29
C SER A 163 23.54 -24.48 23.54
N GLN A 164 22.70 -24.56 24.58
CA GLN A 164 21.94 -23.41 25.11
C GLN A 164 22.83 -22.27 25.62
N GLU A 165 24.11 -22.50 25.87
CA GLU A 165 25.09 -21.44 26.18
C GLU A 165 25.54 -20.71 24.93
N MET A 166 25.81 -21.45 23.83
CA MET A 166 26.12 -20.82 22.55
C MET A 166 24.93 -20.02 22.02
N VAL A 167 23.69 -20.56 22.10
CA VAL A 167 22.47 -19.82 21.72
C VAL A 167 22.40 -18.46 22.43
N ARG A 168 22.62 -18.42 23.76
CA ARG A 168 22.67 -17.17 24.54
C ARG A 168 23.84 -16.26 24.15
N ALA A 169 25.00 -16.82 23.79
CA ALA A 169 26.15 -16.04 23.31
C ALA A 169 25.91 -15.43 21.91
N LEU A 170 25.25 -16.15 21.01
CA LEU A 170 24.86 -15.65 19.68
C LEU A 170 23.82 -14.53 19.79
N CYS A 171 22.81 -14.69 20.66
CA CYS A 171 21.84 -13.63 20.96
C CYS A 171 22.52 -12.33 21.40
N ARG A 172 23.48 -12.41 22.33
CA ARG A 172 24.28 -11.25 22.77
C ARG A 172 25.15 -10.63 21.67
N LYS A 173 25.60 -11.41 20.68
CA LYS A 173 26.36 -10.91 19.53
C LYS A 173 25.48 -10.23 18.47
N MET A 174 24.19 -10.57 18.38
CA MET A 174 23.24 -9.95 17.43
C MET A 174 22.70 -8.59 17.88
N ALA A 175 22.62 -8.32 19.19
CA ALA A 175 22.02 -7.08 19.70
C ALA A 175 22.76 -5.79 19.26
N PRO A 176 24.11 -5.66 19.37
CA PRO A 176 24.80 -4.43 18.96
C PRO A 176 24.71 -4.11 17.44
N PRO A 177 24.80 -5.08 16.51
CA PRO A 177 24.49 -4.87 15.10
C PRO A 177 23.08 -4.36 14.86
N LEU A 178 22.06 -4.99 15.45
CA LEU A 178 20.66 -4.57 15.31
C LEU A 178 20.47 -3.12 15.79
N VAL A 179 21.02 -2.77 16.96
CA VAL A 179 20.97 -1.41 17.51
C VAL A 179 21.73 -0.39 16.65
N THR A 180 22.85 -0.78 16.04
CA THR A 180 23.63 0.10 15.17
C THR A 180 22.87 0.42 13.88
N MET A 181 22.18 -0.57 13.28
CA MET A 181 21.35 -0.36 12.10
C MET A 181 20.15 0.58 12.36
N LEU A 182 19.67 0.71 13.60
CA LEU A 182 18.65 1.70 13.99
C LEU A 182 19.14 3.16 13.96
N SER A 183 20.44 3.39 13.67
CA SER A 183 21.02 4.73 13.48
C SER A 183 21.28 5.08 12.01
N ALA A 184 20.84 4.23 11.07
CA ALA A 184 20.93 4.45 9.62
C ALA A 184 19.84 5.42 9.10
N GLU A 185 19.69 5.53 7.78
CA GLU A 185 18.65 6.34 7.12
C GLU A 185 17.23 5.77 7.41
N PRO A 186 16.17 6.61 7.46
CA PRO A 186 14.85 6.17 7.95
C PRO A 186 14.22 4.97 7.22
N GLU A 187 14.47 4.84 5.92
CA GLU A 187 14.09 3.69 5.10
C GLU A 187 14.78 2.39 5.54
N ILE A 188 16.06 2.47 5.90
CA ILE A 188 16.82 1.35 6.46
C ILE A 188 16.32 1.05 7.88
N GLN A 189 16.09 2.08 8.70
CA GLN A 189 15.51 1.90 10.05
C GLN A 189 14.16 1.18 9.97
N TYR A 190 13.29 1.54 9.03
CA TYR A 190 11.99 0.89 8.84
C TYR A 190 12.15 -0.59 8.45
N VAL A 191 12.92 -0.91 7.41
CA VAL A 191 13.20 -2.29 7.00
C VAL A 191 13.78 -3.12 8.14
N VAL A 192 14.73 -2.55 8.89
CA VAL A 192 15.35 -3.19 10.06
C VAL A 192 14.35 -3.39 11.18
N MET A 193 13.48 -2.42 11.47
CA MET A 193 12.45 -2.52 12.52
C MET A 193 11.42 -3.61 12.20
N ARG A 194 10.95 -3.68 10.95
CA ARG A 194 10.03 -4.75 10.48
C ARG A 194 10.65 -6.14 10.66
N ASN A 195 11.95 -6.29 10.42
CA ASN A 195 12.67 -7.55 10.65
C ASN A 195 12.94 -7.79 12.16
N ILE A 196 13.26 -6.76 12.95
CA ILE A 196 13.42 -6.86 14.42
C ILE A 196 12.12 -7.37 15.08
N ASN A 197 10.96 -6.90 14.63
CA ASN A 197 9.66 -7.35 15.13
C ASN A 197 9.51 -8.88 15.02
N LEU A 198 9.87 -9.47 13.87
CA LEU A 198 9.89 -10.94 13.67
C LEU A 198 10.95 -11.64 14.55
N ILE A 199 12.16 -11.08 14.64
CA ILE A 199 13.27 -11.63 15.43
C ILE A 199 12.91 -11.66 16.92
N VAL A 200 12.29 -10.60 17.45
CA VAL A 200 11.84 -10.51 18.84
C VAL A 200 10.66 -11.44 19.12
N GLN A 201 9.74 -11.63 18.17
CA GLN A 201 8.65 -12.61 18.32
C GLN A 201 9.16 -14.06 18.47
N LYS A 202 10.23 -14.46 17.75
CA LYS A 202 10.84 -15.80 17.92
C LYS A 202 11.79 -15.89 19.11
N GLN A 203 12.57 -14.84 19.39
CA GLN A 203 13.57 -14.84 20.46
C GLN A 203 13.55 -13.52 21.27
N PRO A 204 12.59 -13.37 22.20
CA PRO A 204 12.36 -12.13 22.94
C PRO A 204 13.46 -11.75 23.95
N GLN A 205 14.56 -12.51 24.01
CA GLN A 205 15.70 -12.26 24.90
C GLN A 205 16.78 -11.35 24.30
N ILE A 206 16.78 -11.10 22.97
CA ILE A 206 17.91 -10.45 22.29
C ILE A 206 18.07 -8.97 22.71
N LEU A 207 16.99 -8.20 22.76
CA LEU A 207 17.03 -6.72 22.88
C LEU A 207 16.43 -6.17 24.19
N GLN A 208 16.29 -7.01 25.23
CA GLN A 208 15.61 -6.63 26.49
C GLN A 208 16.28 -5.48 27.26
N GLN A 209 17.55 -5.19 26.99
CA GLN A 209 18.32 -4.13 27.65
C GLN A 209 18.31 -2.81 26.86
N ASP A 210 17.98 -2.87 25.57
CA ASP A 210 18.22 -1.80 24.59
C ASP A 210 16.96 -0.97 24.28
N ILE A 211 15.90 -1.10 25.08
CA ILE A 211 14.57 -0.48 24.86
C ILE A 211 14.65 1.04 24.64
N ARG A 212 15.61 1.72 25.26
CA ARG A 212 15.88 3.16 25.06
C ARG A 212 16.23 3.55 23.61
N MET A 213 16.67 2.59 22.79
CA MET A 213 16.96 2.81 21.36
C MET A 213 15.68 2.80 20.50
N PHE A 214 14.58 2.26 21.03
CA PHE A 214 13.28 2.17 20.37
C PHE A 214 12.35 3.33 20.75
N VAL A 215 12.73 4.18 21.71
CA VAL A 215 12.06 5.45 22.03
C VAL A 215 11.94 6.32 20.78
N CYS A 216 10.78 6.95 20.59
CA CYS A 216 10.51 7.83 19.45
C CYS A 216 11.24 9.17 19.61
N LYS A 217 11.87 9.65 18.54
CA LYS A 217 12.44 11.01 18.48
C LYS A 217 11.47 11.92 17.74
N TYR A 218 11.49 13.21 18.07
CA TYR A 218 10.67 14.23 17.40
C TYR A 218 10.89 14.27 15.87
N ASN A 219 12.10 13.94 15.40
CA ASN A 219 12.47 13.94 14.00
C ASN A 219 12.30 12.57 13.28
N ASP A 220 11.79 11.54 13.96
CA ASP A 220 11.51 10.25 13.32
C ASP A 220 10.20 10.37 12.50
N PRO A 221 10.15 9.89 11.24
CA PRO A 221 8.93 9.92 10.45
C PRO A 221 7.88 8.94 10.98
N LEU A 222 6.61 9.22 10.70
CA LEU A 222 5.44 8.48 11.20
C LEU A 222 5.62 6.96 11.12
N TYR A 223 5.95 6.41 9.95
CA TYR A 223 6.12 4.97 9.75
C TYR A 223 7.25 4.34 10.59
N VAL A 224 8.26 5.10 11.02
CA VAL A 224 9.28 4.64 11.99
C VAL A 224 8.73 4.70 13.41
N LYS A 225 7.97 5.74 13.78
CA LYS A 225 7.32 5.83 15.11
C LYS A 225 6.35 4.66 15.36
N LEU A 226 5.51 4.32 14.37
CA LEU A 226 4.54 3.23 14.50
C LEU A 226 5.23 1.86 14.74
N GLU A 227 6.29 1.55 13.98
CA GLU A 227 7.06 0.32 14.17
C GLU A 227 7.89 0.31 15.46
N LYS A 228 8.39 1.47 15.90
CA LYS A 228 9.02 1.63 17.22
C LYS A 228 8.06 1.26 18.34
N ILE A 229 6.84 1.79 18.33
CA ILE A 229 5.78 1.46 19.29
C ILE A 229 5.47 -0.04 19.26
N ALA A 230 5.31 -0.62 18.07
CA ALA A 230 5.05 -2.07 17.91
C ALA A 230 6.17 -2.94 18.51
N VAL A 231 7.45 -2.59 18.29
CA VAL A 231 8.59 -3.32 18.88
C VAL A 231 8.72 -3.07 20.39
N MET A 232 8.39 -1.88 20.89
CA MET A 232 8.33 -1.59 22.33
C MET A 232 7.32 -2.47 23.05
N VAL A 233 6.13 -2.72 22.47
CA VAL A 233 5.15 -3.70 23.02
C VAL A 233 5.75 -5.11 23.07
N GLN A 234 6.51 -5.52 22.06
CA GLN A 234 7.15 -6.83 22.05
C GLN A 234 8.27 -6.98 23.08
N LEU A 235 9.03 -5.91 23.35
CA LEU A 235 10.07 -5.86 24.38
C LEU A 235 9.55 -5.53 25.80
N ALA A 236 8.27 -5.19 25.94
CA ALA A 236 7.64 -4.91 27.24
C ALA A 236 7.70 -6.14 28.18
N SER A 237 8.14 -5.91 29.42
CA SER A 237 8.28 -6.90 30.49
C SER A 237 8.06 -6.27 31.86
N GLU A 238 7.82 -7.09 32.89
CA GLU A 238 7.59 -6.61 34.27
C GLU A 238 8.67 -5.66 34.83
N LYS A 239 9.89 -5.67 34.28
CA LYS A 239 11.02 -4.83 34.72
C LYS A 239 11.08 -3.45 34.06
N ASN A 240 10.40 -3.27 32.93
CA ASN A 240 10.51 -2.07 32.08
C ASN A 240 9.16 -1.40 31.81
N VAL A 241 8.05 -2.07 32.16
CA VAL A 241 6.69 -1.64 31.80
C VAL A 241 6.35 -0.24 32.30
N ASP A 242 6.83 0.19 33.47
CA ASP A 242 6.62 1.55 33.97
C ASP A 242 7.25 2.63 33.06
N GLN A 243 8.46 2.39 32.53
CA GLN A 243 9.07 3.31 31.56
C GLN A 243 8.28 3.28 30.24
N VAL A 244 7.96 2.08 29.74
CA VAL A 244 7.21 1.92 28.48
C VAL A 244 5.83 2.58 28.54
N LEU A 245 5.13 2.50 29.67
CA LEU A 245 3.84 3.17 29.89
C LEU A 245 3.97 4.69 30.00
N SER A 246 5.02 5.22 30.64
CA SER A 246 5.24 6.68 30.66
C SER A 246 5.49 7.24 29.25
N GLU A 247 6.24 6.51 28.42
CA GLU A 247 6.52 6.87 27.04
C GLU A 247 5.23 6.81 26.18
N PHE A 248 4.46 5.72 26.26
CA PHE A 248 3.19 5.60 25.53
C PHE A 248 2.14 6.61 25.98
N LYS A 249 2.17 7.08 27.23
CA LYS A 249 1.30 8.16 27.72
C LYS A 249 1.67 9.52 27.14
N GLU A 250 2.97 9.80 26.97
CA GLU A 250 3.45 10.98 26.26
C GLU A 250 3.09 10.90 24.76
N TYR A 251 3.28 9.75 24.12
CA TYR A 251 2.93 9.54 22.71
C TYR A 251 1.40 9.59 22.46
N ALA A 252 0.58 9.20 23.45
CA ALA A 252 -0.88 9.42 23.42
C ALA A 252 -1.30 10.90 23.55
N SER A 253 -0.33 11.80 23.74
CA SER A 253 -0.50 13.26 23.76
C SER A 253 0.21 13.96 22.58
N GLU A 254 0.71 13.22 21.58
CA GLU A 254 1.23 13.81 20.33
C GLU A 254 0.11 14.42 19.46
N VAL A 255 0.50 15.25 18.49
CA VAL A 255 -0.40 15.88 17.51
C VAL A 255 -0.87 14.89 16.43
N ASP A 256 -0.14 13.79 16.22
CA ASP A 256 -0.42 12.81 15.17
C ASP A 256 -1.42 11.74 15.65
N ILE A 257 -2.59 11.68 14.99
CA ILE A 257 -3.70 10.80 15.37
C ILE A 257 -3.34 9.32 15.23
N GLU A 258 -2.50 8.94 14.26
CA GLU A 258 -2.08 7.55 14.09
C GLU A 258 -1.10 7.13 15.20
N VAL A 259 -0.13 7.98 15.56
CA VAL A 259 0.78 7.75 16.70
C VAL A 259 -0.02 7.59 18.00
N VAL A 260 -0.97 8.50 18.26
CA VAL A 260 -1.79 8.47 19.47
C VAL A 260 -2.60 7.18 19.56
N ARG A 261 -3.28 6.77 18.48
CA ARG A 261 -4.05 5.52 18.44
C ARG A 261 -3.20 4.28 18.66
N HIS A 262 -2.05 4.18 17.98
CA HIS A 262 -1.14 3.06 18.17
C HIS A 262 -0.58 3.03 19.60
N SER A 263 -0.39 4.18 20.24
CA SER A 263 0.05 4.27 21.65
C SER A 263 -1.02 3.82 22.63
N VAL A 264 -2.28 4.24 22.45
CA VAL A 264 -3.44 3.74 23.24
C VAL A 264 -3.61 2.23 23.07
N ARG A 265 -3.52 1.74 21.83
CA ARG A 265 -3.57 0.31 21.49
C ARG A 265 -2.40 -0.48 22.11
N ALA A 266 -1.22 0.11 22.16
CA ALA A 266 -0.02 -0.45 22.78
C ALA A 266 -0.15 -0.57 24.31
N ILE A 267 -0.73 0.42 25.00
CA ILE A 267 -1.07 0.33 26.43
C ILE A 267 -2.05 -0.84 26.66
N GLY A 268 -3.05 -1.01 25.78
CA GLY A 268 -3.96 -2.14 25.79
C GLY A 268 -3.29 -3.50 25.63
N GLN A 269 -2.39 -3.62 24.66
CA GLN A 269 -1.62 -4.85 24.43
C GLN A 269 -0.69 -5.18 25.61
N CYS A 270 -0.08 -4.17 26.24
CA CYS A 270 0.66 -4.35 27.50
C CYS A 270 -0.23 -4.88 28.63
N ALA A 271 -1.47 -4.39 28.78
CA ALA A 271 -2.42 -4.87 29.78
C ALA A 271 -2.82 -6.34 29.56
N ILE A 272 -2.99 -6.76 28.31
CA ILE A 272 -3.37 -8.14 27.94
C ILE A 272 -2.18 -9.12 28.06
N LYS A 273 -0.95 -8.62 27.83
CA LYS A 273 0.31 -9.38 27.87
C LYS A 273 0.91 -9.52 29.29
N LEU A 274 0.70 -8.53 30.17
CA LEU A 274 1.33 -8.47 31.49
C LEU A 274 0.26 -8.23 32.57
N GLU A 275 -0.30 -9.30 33.18
CA GLU A 275 -1.37 -9.16 34.19
C GLU A 275 -0.96 -8.27 35.38
N ARG A 276 0.31 -8.34 35.82
CA ARG A 276 0.84 -7.45 36.88
C ARG A 276 0.94 -5.97 36.50
N ALA A 277 0.74 -5.63 35.23
CA ALA A 277 0.69 -4.25 34.74
C ALA A 277 -0.73 -3.82 34.36
N ALA A 278 -1.70 -4.74 34.25
CA ALA A 278 -3.04 -4.45 33.74
C ALA A 278 -3.74 -3.30 34.48
N GLU A 279 -3.68 -3.29 35.81
CA GLU A 279 -4.22 -2.21 36.67
C GLU A 279 -3.63 -0.83 36.31
N ARG A 280 -2.30 -0.71 36.27
CA ARG A 280 -1.59 0.52 35.87
C ARG A 280 -1.89 0.97 34.43
N CYS A 281 -2.05 0.02 33.51
CA CYS A 281 -2.44 0.31 32.13
C CYS A 281 -3.88 0.85 32.08
N VAL A 282 -4.78 0.24 32.86
CA VAL A 282 -6.20 0.61 32.97
C VAL A 282 -6.37 1.99 33.61
N ASP A 283 -5.64 2.30 34.68
CA ASP A 283 -5.61 3.65 35.28
C ASP A 283 -5.11 4.70 34.27
N THR A 284 -4.08 4.37 33.49
CA THR A 284 -3.55 5.25 32.43
C THR A 284 -4.59 5.49 31.33
N LEU A 285 -5.34 4.46 30.91
CA LEU A 285 -6.44 4.60 29.95
C LEU A 285 -7.58 5.45 30.53
N LEU A 286 -7.89 5.31 31.82
CA LEU A 286 -8.91 6.10 32.50
C LEU A 286 -8.55 7.59 32.57
N GLU A 287 -7.29 7.93 32.85
CA GLU A 287 -6.78 9.30 32.75
C GLU A 287 -6.86 9.85 31.32
N LEU A 288 -6.50 9.04 30.31
CA LEU A 288 -6.60 9.43 28.90
C LEU A 288 -8.06 9.68 28.47
N ILE A 289 -9.01 8.86 28.91
CA ILE A 289 -10.46 9.09 28.67
C ILE A 289 -10.93 10.40 29.32
N LYS A 290 -10.42 10.73 30.51
CA LYS A 290 -10.75 11.97 31.23
C LYS A 290 -10.23 13.25 30.57
N THR A 291 -9.38 13.15 29.55
CA THR A 291 -9.03 14.30 28.67
C THR A 291 -10.19 14.72 27.75
N LYS A 292 -11.18 13.85 27.53
CA LYS A 292 -12.31 14.02 26.61
C LYS A 292 -11.92 14.36 25.15
N VAL A 293 -10.78 13.84 24.69
CA VAL A 293 -10.35 13.93 23.28
C VAL A 293 -10.98 12.76 22.48
N ASN A 294 -11.94 13.05 21.59
CA ASN A 294 -12.80 12.03 20.94
C ASN A 294 -12.03 10.81 20.38
N TYR A 295 -10.99 11.02 19.57
CA TYR A 295 -10.24 9.91 18.96
C TYR A 295 -9.42 9.08 19.96
N VAL A 296 -9.03 9.66 21.10
CA VAL A 296 -8.40 8.93 22.22
C VAL A 296 -9.42 8.06 22.93
N VAL A 297 -10.60 8.62 23.23
CA VAL A 297 -11.72 7.91 23.88
C VAL A 297 -12.22 6.76 23.01
N GLN A 298 -12.41 6.99 21.70
CA GLN A 298 -12.89 5.99 20.75
C GLN A 298 -11.94 4.78 20.66
N GLU A 299 -10.62 4.99 20.52
CA GLU A 299 -9.63 3.90 20.54
C GLU A 299 -9.53 3.23 21.92
N ALA A 300 -9.61 4.00 23.02
CA ALA A 300 -9.58 3.45 24.38
C ALA A 300 -10.77 2.52 24.65
N ILE A 301 -11.96 2.78 24.09
CA ILE A 301 -13.13 1.89 24.19
C ILE A 301 -12.87 0.55 23.48
N VAL A 302 -12.27 0.57 22.29
CA VAL A 302 -11.88 -0.66 21.55
C VAL A 302 -10.88 -1.49 22.36
N VAL A 303 -9.92 -0.82 23.00
CA VAL A 303 -8.95 -1.45 23.91
C VAL A 303 -9.61 -2.03 25.16
N ILE A 304 -10.48 -1.27 25.83
CA ILE A 304 -11.12 -1.70 27.09
C ILE A 304 -12.07 -2.88 26.87
N ARG A 305 -12.75 -2.95 25.72
CA ARG A 305 -13.49 -4.16 25.28
C ARG A 305 -12.60 -5.40 25.36
N ASP A 306 -11.38 -5.33 24.84
CA ASP A 306 -10.48 -6.48 24.79
C ASP A 306 -9.79 -6.76 26.14
N ILE A 307 -9.60 -5.74 26.99
CA ILE A 307 -9.24 -5.92 28.41
C ILE A 307 -10.36 -6.63 29.18
N PHE A 308 -11.64 -6.28 28.99
CA PHE A 308 -12.78 -7.00 29.60
C PHE A 308 -12.91 -8.44 29.07
N ARG A 309 -12.58 -8.70 27.79
CA ARG A 309 -12.51 -10.07 27.23
C ARG A 309 -11.30 -10.88 27.73
N LYS A 310 -10.33 -10.23 28.38
CA LYS A 310 -9.21 -10.88 29.09
C LYS A 310 -9.54 -11.10 30.57
N TYR A 311 -10.15 -10.10 31.21
CA TYR A 311 -10.41 -10.03 32.65
C TYR A 311 -11.90 -9.74 32.94
N PRO A 312 -12.81 -10.70 32.66
CA PRO A 312 -14.24 -10.50 32.88
C PRO A 312 -14.55 -10.22 34.35
N GLY A 313 -15.45 -9.27 34.61
CA GLY A 313 -15.85 -8.89 35.98
C GLY A 313 -14.80 -8.11 36.79
N LYS A 314 -13.66 -7.72 36.20
CA LYS A 314 -12.72 -6.75 36.79
C LYS A 314 -12.92 -5.37 36.15
N TYR A 315 -12.55 -4.29 36.86
CA TYR A 315 -12.53 -2.90 36.37
C TYR A 315 -13.89 -2.32 35.92
N GLU A 316 -15.01 -2.89 36.37
CA GLU A 316 -16.38 -2.49 35.98
C GLU A 316 -16.75 -1.04 36.31
N ILE A 317 -16.05 -0.41 37.26
CA ILE A 317 -16.21 1.01 37.65
C ILE A 317 -16.04 1.93 36.42
N ILE A 318 -15.26 1.52 35.43
CA ILE A 318 -14.96 2.32 34.23
C ILE A 318 -16.18 2.43 33.30
N ILE A 319 -17.18 1.56 33.43
CA ILE A 319 -18.35 1.53 32.55
C ILE A 319 -19.18 2.82 32.67
N SER A 320 -19.25 3.46 33.85
CA SER A 320 -19.89 4.79 33.98
C SER A 320 -19.15 5.87 33.18
N ASP A 321 -17.83 5.92 33.33
CA ASP A 321 -16.96 6.90 32.68
C ASP A 321 -16.97 6.72 31.14
N LEU A 322 -17.23 5.50 30.64
CA LEU A 322 -17.47 5.26 29.21
C LEU A 322 -18.87 5.72 28.76
N CYS A 323 -19.92 5.43 29.54
CA CYS A 323 -21.29 5.82 29.20
C CYS A 323 -21.48 7.34 29.15
N GLU A 324 -20.75 8.12 29.96
CA GLU A 324 -20.72 9.59 29.86
C GLU A 324 -20.24 10.14 28.51
N ASN A 325 -19.52 9.35 27.71
CA ASN A 325 -18.91 9.80 26.45
C ASN A 325 -19.59 9.21 25.20
N LEU A 326 -20.74 8.53 25.36
CA LEU A 326 -21.44 7.80 24.30
C LEU A 326 -21.89 8.68 23.12
N GLU A 327 -22.26 9.93 23.37
CA GLU A 327 -22.72 10.89 22.35
C GLU A 327 -21.60 11.34 21.39
N ASN A 328 -20.33 11.09 21.71
CA ASN A 328 -19.15 11.52 20.95
C ASN A 328 -18.45 10.35 20.22
N LEU A 329 -19.20 9.31 19.86
CA LEU A 329 -18.68 8.10 19.19
C LEU A 329 -18.99 8.12 17.70
N ASP A 330 -18.00 8.49 16.89
CA ASP A 330 -18.12 8.52 15.42
C ASP A 330 -17.79 7.15 14.80
N GLU A 331 -16.73 6.49 15.28
CA GLU A 331 -16.17 5.29 14.62
C GLU A 331 -16.94 3.99 14.85
N PRO A 332 -17.04 3.12 13.82
CA PRO A 332 -17.78 1.86 13.91
C PRO A 332 -17.13 0.83 14.83
N ASP A 333 -15.80 0.82 14.93
CA ASP A 333 -15.08 -0.06 15.87
C ASP A 333 -15.32 0.39 17.32
N ALA A 334 -15.37 1.70 17.59
CA ALA A 334 -15.70 2.24 18.91
C ALA A 334 -17.17 2.00 19.26
N LYS A 335 -18.11 2.32 18.36
CA LYS A 335 -19.56 2.07 18.53
C LYS A 335 -19.85 0.60 18.79
N SER A 336 -19.37 -0.31 17.93
CA SER A 336 -19.58 -1.76 18.10
C SER A 336 -18.94 -2.29 19.39
N SER A 337 -17.79 -1.75 19.81
CA SER A 337 -17.18 -2.08 21.09
C SER A 337 -18.00 -1.61 22.28
N MET A 338 -18.56 -0.39 22.23
CA MET A 338 -19.42 0.15 23.29
C MET A 338 -20.74 -0.64 23.40
N ILE A 339 -21.38 -0.93 22.26
CA ILE A 339 -22.57 -1.77 22.17
C ILE A 339 -22.30 -3.20 22.67
N TRP A 340 -21.09 -3.73 22.46
CA TRP A 340 -20.67 -5.01 23.06
C TRP A 340 -20.58 -4.91 24.59
N ILE A 341 -19.98 -3.83 25.14
CA ILE A 341 -19.88 -3.61 26.59
C ILE A 341 -21.29 -3.52 27.21
N ILE A 342 -22.20 -2.75 26.61
CA ILE A 342 -23.58 -2.61 27.08
C ILE A 342 -24.32 -3.96 27.06
N GLY A 343 -24.21 -4.73 25.96
CA GLY A 343 -24.80 -6.07 25.88
C GLY A 343 -24.17 -7.12 26.83
N GLU A 344 -22.91 -6.94 27.21
CA GLU A 344 -22.24 -7.85 28.14
C GLU A 344 -22.52 -7.52 29.61
N TYR A 345 -22.55 -6.24 29.97
CA TYR A 345 -22.77 -5.79 31.35
C TYR A 345 -24.18 -5.26 31.63
N ALA A 346 -25.15 -5.58 30.76
CA ALA A 346 -26.57 -5.20 30.86
C ALA A 346 -27.26 -5.47 32.22
N GLU A 347 -26.78 -6.43 33.03
CA GLU A 347 -27.31 -6.70 34.38
C GLU A 347 -26.82 -5.68 35.44
N ARG A 348 -25.92 -4.75 35.06
CA ARG A 348 -25.32 -3.71 35.93
C ARG A 348 -25.44 -2.28 35.39
N ILE A 349 -26.04 -2.11 34.20
CA ILE A 349 -26.23 -0.82 33.54
C ILE A 349 -27.73 -0.55 33.50
N ASP A 350 -28.24 0.23 34.46
CA ASP A 350 -29.68 0.42 34.69
C ASP A 350 -30.40 1.00 33.46
N ASN A 351 -29.76 1.91 32.72
CA ASN A 351 -30.28 2.55 31.51
C ASN A 351 -29.88 1.83 30.19
N SER A 352 -29.46 0.56 30.27
CA SER A 352 -28.97 -0.20 29.09
C SER A 352 -30.00 -0.38 27.96
N SER A 353 -31.30 -0.31 28.23
CA SER A 353 -32.34 -0.30 27.19
C SER A 353 -32.34 1.02 26.40
N GLU A 354 -32.28 2.15 27.10
CA GLU A 354 -32.29 3.49 26.50
C GLU A 354 -31.02 3.73 25.67
N LEU A 355 -29.87 3.31 26.19
CA LEU A 355 -28.56 3.40 25.51
C LEU A 355 -28.45 2.52 24.26
N LEU A 356 -29.25 1.45 24.13
CA LEU A 356 -29.35 0.67 22.89
C LEU A 356 -30.44 1.20 21.96
N GLU A 357 -31.42 1.94 22.47
CA GLU A 357 -32.49 2.54 21.67
C GLU A 357 -31.99 3.71 20.81
N SER A 358 -31.09 4.56 21.33
CA SER A 358 -30.48 5.64 20.54
C SER A 358 -29.69 5.13 19.33
N PHE A 359 -28.91 4.04 19.47
CA PHE A 359 -28.24 3.38 18.34
C PHE A 359 -29.21 2.66 17.37
N LEU A 360 -30.47 2.45 17.75
CA LEU A 360 -31.49 1.87 16.88
C LEU A 360 -32.22 2.93 16.05
N GLU A 361 -32.21 4.20 16.47
CA GLU A 361 -32.71 5.32 15.64
C GLU A 361 -31.81 5.54 14.42
N SER A 362 -30.48 5.42 14.56
CA SER A 362 -29.51 5.52 13.45
C SER A 362 -29.26 4.21 12.68
N PHE A 363 -29.99 3.12 12.97
CA PHE A 363 -29.63 1.75 12.53
C PHE A 363 -29.33 1.61 11.03
N HIS A 364 -30.08 2.29 10.16
CA HIS A 364 -29.92 2.24 8.70
C HIS A 364 -28.70 3.03 8.18
N GLU A 365 -28.16 3.95 8.98
CA GLU A 365 -26.96 4.75 8.67
C GLU A 365 -25.67 4.09 9.21
N GLU A 366 -25.80 3.23 10.24
CA GLU A 366 -24.67 2.48 10.81
C GLU A 366 -24.17 1.35 9.89
N PRO A 367 -22.86 1.06 9.82
CA PRO A 367 -22.34 -0.01 9.00
C PRO A 367 -22.63 -1.40 9.60
N ALA A 368 -22.62 -2.43 8.73
CA ALA A 368 -23.05 -3.79 9.06
C ALA A 368 -22.41 -4.41 10.32
N ALA A 369 -21.16 -4.08 10.65
CA ALA A 369 -20.51 -4.55 11.87
C ALA A 369 -21.20 -4.03 13.15
N VAL A 370 -21.61 -2.75 13.14
CA VAL A 370 -22.38 -2.12 14.23
C VAL A 370 -23.78 -2.71 14.29
N GLN A 371 -24.48 -2.81 13.16
CA GLN A 371 -25.82 -3.43 13.05
C GLN A 371 -25.86 -4.86 13.62
N GLN A 372 -24.88 -5.71 13.25
CA GLN A 372 -24.79 -7.10 13.72
C GLN A 372 -24.47 -7.18 15.23
N GLN A 373 -23.63 -6.29 15.74
CA GLN A 373 -23.28 -6.24 17.16
C GLN A 373 -24.42 -5.67 18.00
N LEU A 374 -25.21 -4.73 17.47
CA LEU A 374 -26.42 -4.19 18.08
C LEU A 374 -27.52 -5.25 18.18
N LEU A 375 -27.84 -5.94 17.08
CA LEU A 375 -28.73 -7.12 17.09
C LEU A 375 -28.30 -8.15 18.16
N THR A 376 -27.01 -8.43 18.26
CA THR A 376 -26.46 -9.35 19.27
C THR A 376 -26.60 -8.82 20.70
N ALA A 377 -26.36 -7.53 20.93
CA ALA A 377 -26.47 -6.88 22.23
C ALA A 377 -27.91 -6.82 22.73
N THR A 378 -28.86 -6.46 21.86
CA THR A 378 -30.29 -6.43 22.20
C THR A 378 -30.84 -7.82 22.54
N VAL A 379 -30.37 -8.87 21.84
CA VAL A 379 -30.72 -10.26 22.19
C VAL A 379 -30.09 -10.69 23.53
N LYS A 380 -28.86 -10.26 23.86
CA LYS A 380 -28.30 -10.47 25.21
C LYS A 380 -29.12 -9.75 26.28
N LEU A 381 -29.50 -8.50 26.05
CA LEU A 381 -30.37 -7.73 26.94
C LEU A 381 -31.73 -8.43 27.14
N CYS A 382 -32.31 -9.02 26.09
CA CYS A 382 -33.52 -9.84 26.18
C CYS A 382 -33.40 -11.03 27.13
N LEU A 383 -32.26 -11.72 27.09
CA LEU A 383 -32.01 -12.95 27.84
C LEU A 383 -31.60 -12.67 29.29
N LYS A 384 -31.00 -11.51 29.55
CA LYS A 384 -30.57 -11.01 30.87
C LYS A 384 -31.70 -10.29 31.61
N CYS A 385 -32.35 -9.33 30.95
CA CYS A 385 -33.33 -8.38 31.53
C CYS A 385 -34.67 -8.39 30.74
N PRO A 386 -35.52 -9.44 30.85
CA PRO A 386 -36.64 -9.67 29.93
C PRO A 386 -37.85 -8.74 30.06
N GLN A 387 -37.82 -7.77 30.98
CA GLN A 387 -38.94 -6.83 31.19
C GLN A 387 -38.73 -5.48 30.50
N ALA A 388 -37.49 -5.01 30.37
CA ALA A 388 -37.15 -3.70 29.79
C ALA A 388 -36.85 -3.74 28.27
N SER A 389 -36.98 -4.91 27.63
CA SER A 389 -36.30 -5.19 26.36
C SER A 389 -37.15 -5.85 25.27
N LYS A 390 -38.34 -6.37 25.58
CA LYS A 390 -39.20 -7.09 24.61
C LYS A 390 -39.53 -6.25 23.38
N ASP A 391 -39.95 -5.01 23.59
CA ASP A 391 -40.37 -4.10 22.50
C ASP A 391 -39.16 -3.58 21.71
N LEU A 392 -37.99 -3.49 22.35
CA LEU A 392 -36.72 -3.20 21.69
C LEU A 392 -36.34 -4.35 20.75
N VAL A 393 -36.30 -5.59 21.26
CA VAL A 393 -35.99 -6.81 20.50
C VAL A 393 -36.95 -7.02 19.33
N GLY A 394 -38.24 -6.78 19.54
CA GLY A 394 -39.26 -6.85 18.49
C GLY A 394 -38.97 -5.88 17.34
N ARG A 395 -38.58 -4.64 17.65
CA ARG A 395 -38.14 -3.65 16.66
C ARG A 395 -36.86 -4.09 15.94
N VAL A 396 -35.79 -4.45 16.65
CA VAL A 396 -34.51 -4.81 16.01
C VAL A 396 -34.66 -6.02 15.09
N LEU A 397 -35.38 -7.05 15.52
CA LEU A 397 -35.62 -8.24 14.70
C LEU A 397 -36.40 -7.88 13.43
N LYS A 398 -37.43 -7.05 13.52
CA LYS A 398 -38.20 -6.61 12.35
C LYS A 398 -37.33 -5.81 11.37
N VAL A 399 -36.59 -4.81 11.85
CA VAL A 399 -35.69 -4.00 11.00
C VAL A 399 -34.64 -4.90 10.34
N ALA A 400 -34.04 -5.83 11.10
CA ALA A 400 -33.03 -6.77 10.60
C ALA A 400 -33.58 -7.81 9.61
N THR A 401 -34.87 -8.19 9.66
CA THR A 401 -35.46 -9.16 8.71
C THR A 401 -36.12 -8.53 7.50
N ASP A 402 -36.88 -7.46 7.70
CA ASP A 402 -37.80 -6.92 6.70
C ASP A 402 -37.16 -5.76 5.91
N GLU A 403 -36.37 -4.92 6.59
CA GLU A 403 -35.86 -3.65 6.06
C GLU A 403 -34.39 -3.76 5.60
N CYS A 404 -33.63 -4.74 6.11
CA CYS A 404 -32.21 -4.89 5.81
C CYS A 404 -31.92 -5.76 4.58
N ASN A 405 -31.08 -5.26 3.67
CA ASN A 405 -30.64 -5.99 2.46
C ASN A 405 -29.48 -6.98 2.70
N ASN A 406 -28.71 -6.85 3.79
CA ASN A 406 -27.57 -7.72 4.05
C ASN A 406 -28.03 -9.14 4.46
N PRO A 407 -27.62 -10.20 3.73
CA PRO A 407 -28.13 -11.56 3.96
C PRO A 407 -27.66 -12.19 5.28
N ASP A 408 -26.43 -11.91 5.74
CA ASP A 408 -25.91 -12.43 7.01
C ASP A 408 -26.61 -11.76 8.21
N LEU A 409 -26.89 -10.46 8.13
CA LEU A 409 -27.71 -9.77 9.14
C LEU A 409 -29.14 -10.34 9.19
N ARG A 410 -29.76 -10.57 8.04
CA ARG A 410 -31.11 -11.12 7.90
C ARG A 410 -31.21 -12.57 8.41
N ASP A 411 -30.30 -13.45 7.99
CA ASP A 411 -30.25 -14.85 8.45
C ASP A 411 -29.95 -14.93 9.96
N ARG A 412 -29.10 -14.05 10.50
CA ARG A 412 -28.84 -13.95 11.94
C ARG A 412 -30.06 -13.44 12.72
N GLY A 413 -30.82 -12.50 12.15
CA GLY A 413 -32.12 -12.06 12.66
C GLY A 413 -33.11 -13.23 12.75
N TYR A 414 -33.29 -13.98 11.65
CA TYR A 414 -34.15 -15.17 11.66
C TYR A 414 -33.64 -16.26 12.60
N MET A 415 -32.33 -16.44 12.76
CA MET A 415 -31.77 -17.39 13.73
C MET A 415 -32.15 -17.00 15.17
N TYR A 416 -31.93 -15.75 15.56
CA TYR A 416 -32.29 -15.27 16.90
C TYR A 416 -33.79 -15.32 17.15
N TRP A 417 -34.62 -14.89 16.18
CA TRP A 417 -36.08 -14.98 16.27
C TRP A 417 -36.53 -16.43 16.50
N ARG A 418 -36.09 -17.38 15.66
CA ARG A 418 -36.42 -18.82 15.79
C ARG A 418 -35.95 -19.41 17.13
N MET A 419 -34.81 -18.96 17.66
CA MET A 419 -34.25 -19.43 18.92
C MET A 419 -35.06 -18.93 20.13
N LEU A 420 -35.38 -17.63 20.15
CA LEU A 420 -36.20 -16.99 21.18
C LEU A 420 -37.64 -17.52 21.18
N SER A 421 -38.26 -17.67 20.01
CA SER A 421 -39.65 -18.15 19.88
C SER A 421 -39.82 -19.64 20.16
N LYS A 422 -38.78 -20.48 20.01
CA LYS A 422 -38.85 -21.90 20.39
C LYS A 422 -38.57 -22.14 21.87
N SER A 423 -37.52 -21.54 22.41
CA SER A 423 -36.99 -21.91 23.73
C SER A 423 -35.98 -20.86 24.24
N PRO A 424 -36.41 -19.87 25.04
CA PRO A 424 -35.52 -18.84 25.57
C PRO A 424 -34.44 -19.40 26.51
N GLU A 425 -34.68 -20.56 27.12
CA GLU A 425 -33.69 -21.26 27.96
C GLU A 425 -32.49 -21.76 27.14
N MET A 426 -32.73 -22.42 26.01
CA MET A 426 -31.66 -22.81 25.07
C MET A 426 -30.98 -21.58 24.47
N ALA A 427 -31.75 -20.51 24.20
CA ALA A 427 -31.17 -19.23 23.76
C ALA A 427 -30.21 -18.65 24.82
N ARG A 428 -30.58 -18.70 26.10
CA ARG A 428 -29.70 -18.28 27.21
C ARG A 428 -28.42 -19.13 27.28
N GLN A 429 -28.53 -20.45 27.13
CA GLN A 429 -27.37 -21.35 27.12
C GLN A 429 -26.40 -21.09 25.94
N VAL A 430 -26.91 -20.81 24.74
CA VAL A 430 -26.09 -20.63 23.53
C VAL A 430 -25.56 -19.20 23.38
N VAL A 431 -26.34 -18.17 23.74
CA VAL A 431 -25.96 -16.77 23.51
C VAL A 431 -25.16 -16.19 24.69
N LEU A 432 -25.39 -16.69 25.91
CA LEU A 432 -24.65 -16.29 27.12
C LEU A 432 -23.58 -17.33 27.54
N SER A 433 -23.20 -18.25 26.65
CA SER A 433 -22.07 -19.15 26.90
C SER A 433 -20.77 -18.36 27.09
N GLU A 434 -19.98 -18.71 28.11
CA GLU A 434 -18.64 -18.14 28.29
C GLU A 434 -17.78 -18.37 27.04
N ARG A 435 -17.14 -17.31 26.56
CA ARG A 435 -16.26 -17.35 25.39
C ARG A 435 -14.80 -17.49 25.84
N PRO A 436 -13.93 -18.20 25.09
CA PRO A 436 -12.51 -18.25 25.40
C PRO A 436 -11.91 -16.85 25.56
N THR A 437 -11.14 -16.65 26.63
CA THR A 437 -10.50 -15.37 26.92
C THR A 437 -9.33 -15.10 25.97
N ILE A 438 -8.96 -13.83 25.82
CA ILE A 438 -7.85 -13.43 24.94
C ILE A 438 -6.52 -13.96 25.51
N GLY A 439 -5.74 -14.67 24.67
CA GLY A 439 -4.40 -15.14 25.02
C GLY A 439 -3.32 -14.08 24.79
N GLU A 440 -2.17 -14.21 25.44
CA GLU A 440 -1.00 -13.33 25.21
C GLU A 440 -0.58 -13.33 23.72
N ASN A 441 -0.65 -14.49 23.08
CA ASN A 441 -0.31 -14.68 21.67
C ASN A 441 -1.38 -14.19 20.67
N SER A 442 -2.47 -13.55 21.12
CA SER A 442 -3.57 -13.14 20.21
C SER A 442 -3.16 -12.06 19.20
N PHE A 443 -2.05 -11.37 19.45
CA PHE A 443 -1.43 -10.38 18.55
C PHE A 443 -0.08 -10.85 17.99
N ALA A 444 0.30 -12.11 18.22
CA ALA A 444 1.53 -12.71 17.69
C ALA A 444 1.24 -13.43 16.36
N LEU A 445 2.24 -13.48 15.47
CA LEU A 445 2.14 -14.26 14.25
C LEU A 445 2.06 -15.76 14.58
N GLN A 446 1.24 -16.50 13.83
CA GLN A 446 1.16 -17.96 14.00
C GLN A 446 2.56 -18.57 13.79
N PRO A 447 3.08 -19.45 14.69
CA PRO A 447 4.48 -19.87 14.66
C PRO A 447 4.98 -20.40 13.30
N ARG A 448 4.14 -21.17 12.58
CA ARG A 448 4.45 -21.65 11.22
C ARG A 448 4.67 -20.52 10.21
N VAL A 449 3.89 -19.44 10.30
CA VAL A 449 4.04 -18.24 9.46
C VAL A 449 5.29 -17.47 9.88
N LEU A 450 5.53 -17.34 11.18
CA LEU A 450 6.72 -16.67 11.73
C LEU A 450 8.02 -17.37 11.27
N ASP A 451 8.11 -18.70 11.34
CA ASP A 451 9.28 -19.45 10.85
C ASP A 451 9.51 -19.27 9.34
N ARG A 452 8.43 -19.26 8.53
CA ARG A 452 8.53 -18.97 7.08
C ARG A 452 8.95 -17.53 6.80
N LEU A 453 8.51 -16.56 7.59
CA LEU A 453 8.95 -15.16 7.46
C LEU A 453 10.41 -14.98 7.93
N ILE A 454 10.86 -15.75 8.92
CA ILE A 454 12.25 -15.72 9.42
C ILE A 454 13.24 -16.30 8.40
N ALA A 455 12.87 -17.38 7.69
CA ALA A 455 13.63 -17.84 6.53
C ALA A 455 13.75 -16.77 5.42
N ASN A 456 12.80 -15.83 5.37
CA ASN A 456 12.72 -14.76 4.39
C ASN A 456 13.22 -13.39 4.91
N ILE A 457 13.95 -13.32 6.03
CA ILE A 457 14.52 -12.07 6.58
C ILE A 457 15.31 -11.28 5.51
N GLY A 458 15.19 -9.95 5.51
CA GLY A 458 15.82 -9.08 4.52
C GLY A 458 15.20 -9.15 3.10
N THR A 459 14.11 -9.88 2.89
CA THR A 459 13.34 -9.87 1.63
C THR A 459 12.04 -9.06 1.81
N LEU A 460 11.34 -8.78 0.70
CA LEU A 460 10.04 -8.08 0.75
C LEU A 460 9.01 -8.79 1.64
N ALA A 461 8.99 -10.13 1.68
CA ALA A 461 8.05 -10.89 2.49
C ALA A 461 8.19 -10.58 4.00
N SER A 462 9.42 -10.51 4.51
CA SER A 462 9.67 -10.17 5.92
C SER A 462 9.49 -8.69 6.25
N VAL A 463 9.48 -7.81 5.24
CA VAL A 463 9.10 -6.39 5.40
C VAL A 463 7.58 -6.24 5.42
N TYR A 464 6.84 -6.91 4.52
CA TYR A 464 5.37 -6.84 4.51
C TYR A 464 4.69 -7.67 5.63
N HIS A 465 5.43 -8.54 6.32
CA HIS A 465 4.89 -9.56 7.26
C HIS A 465 3.86 -10.49 6.59
N GLN A 466 4.02 -10.73 5.28
CA GLN A 466 3.17 -11.58 4.47
C GLN A 466 4.02 -12.66 3.81
N VAL A 467 3.49 -13.89 3.72
CA VAL A 467 4.19 -14.98 3.02
C VAL A 467 4.28 -14.68 1.52
N PRO A 468 5.32 -15.14 0.80
CA PRO A 468 5.49 -14.84 -0.63
C PRO A 468 4.26 -15.14 -1.48
N GLU A 469 3.53 -16.22 -1.18
CA GLU A 469 2.33 -16.63 -1.90
C GLU A 469 1.13 -15.68 -1.74
N ALA A 470 1.17 -14.74 -0.79
CA ALA A 470 0.10 -13.74 -0.61
C ALA A 470 0.18 -12.58 -1.61
N PHE A 471 1.30 -12.42 -2.33
CA PHE A 471 1.52 -11.34 -3.31
C PHE A 471 2.16 -11.83 -4.61
N LEU A 472 2.30 -13.15 -4.80
CA LEU A 472 2.79 -13.80 -6.02
C LEU A 472 1.74 -14.78 -6.54
N ASP A 473 0.93 -14.33 -7.51
CA ASP A 473 0.01 -15.19 -8.27
C ASP A 473 0.79 -16.20 -9.13
N ASP A 474 0.91 -17.45 -8.66
CA ASP A 474 1.56 -18.57 -9.37
C ASP A 474 0.81 -19.02 -10.65
N SER A 475 -0.31 -18.35 -10.99
CA SER A 475 -1.10 -18.55 -12.21
C SER A 475 -0.51 -17.82 -13.43
N ARG A 476 -0.07 -16.56 -13.26
CA ARG A 476 0.29 -15.67 -14.38
C ARG A 476 1.53 -16.09 -15.17
N THR A 477 2.30 -17.05 -14.67
CA THR A 477 3.45 -17.65 -15.35
C THR A 477 3.11 -18.94 -16.09
N SER A 478 1.96 -19.59 -15.83
CA SER A 478 1.59 -20.86 -16.47
C SER A 478 0.72 -20.73 -17.72
N ASP A 479 -0.06 -19.65 -17.85
CA ASP A 479 -1.02 -19.50 -18.95
C ASP A 479 -0.32 -19.17 -20.29
N VAL A 480 0.75 -18.37 -20.23
CA VAL A 480 1.51 -17.86 -21.40
C VAL A 480 2.11 -18.96 -22.29
N HIS A 481 2.27 -20.18 -21.77
CA HIS A 481 2.79 -21.34 -22.51
C HIS A 481 1.74 -22.44 -22.80
N LYS A 482 0.45 -22.23 -22.49
CA LYS A 482 -0.62 -23.21 -22.76
C LYS A 482 -1.61 -22.77 -23.84
N ASP A 483 -1.90 -21.47 -23.93
CA ASP A 483 -2.86 -20.93 -24.90
C ASP A 483 -2.47 -21.15 -26.39
N ALA A 484 -1.23 -21.58 -26.65
CA ALA A 484 -0.72 -21.87 -27.99
C ALA A 484 -0.95 -23.31 -28.48
N ALA A 485 -1.38 -24.25 -27.62
CA ALA A 485 -1.41 -25.69 -27.92
C ALA A 485 -2.78 -26.37 -27.79
N ASN A 486 -3.74 -25.76 -27.10
CA ASN A 486 -5.03 -26.39 -26.76
C ASN A 486 -6.24 -25.87 -27.56
N SER A 487 -6.03 -24.97 -28.52
CA SER A 487 -7.10 -24.22 -29.19
C SER A 487 -7.77 -24.92 -30.39
N GLU A 488 -7.34 -26.14 -30.76
CA GLU A 488 -7.95 -26.92 -31.83
C GLU A 488 -8.96 -27.98 -31.32
N ASP A 489 -8.70 -28.64 -30.18
CA ASP A 489 -9.56 -29.71 -29.64
C ASP A 489 -10.92 -29.19 -29.11
N ASP A 490 -10.92 -28.12 -28.28
CA ASP A 490 -12.14 -27.53 -27.70
C ASP A 490 -13.15 -27.05 -28.77
N ALA A 491 -12.68 -26.81 -30.00
CA ALA A 491 -13.48 -26.33 -31.12
C ALA A 491 -14.31 -27.43 -31.81
N GLU A 492 -13.94 -28.71 -31.67
CA GLU A 492 -14.74 -29.84 -32.19
C GLU A 492 -15.82 -30.27 -31.19
N GLU A 493 -15.49 -30.46 -29.91
CA GLU A 493 -16.48 -30.87 -28.89
C GLU A 493 -17.60 -29.82 -28.73
N THR A 494 -17.27 -28.53 -28.85
CA THR A 494 -18.28 -27.45 -28.87
C THR A 494 -19.21 -27.52 -30.09
N ARG A 495 -18.72 -27.97 -31.25
CA ARG A 495 -19.52 -28.10 -32.48
C ARG A 495 -20.49 -29.28 -32.41
N GLU A 496 -20.02 -30.45 -31.96
CA GLU A 496 -20.86 -31.64 -31.84
C GLU A 496 -22.03 -31.41 -30.87
N ASN A 497 -21.77 -30.77 -29.72
CA ASN A 497 -22.80 -30.43 -28.75
C ASN A 497 -23.87 -29.46 -29.32
N ILE A 498 -23.47 -28.43 -30.08
CA ILE A 498 -24.42 -27.52 -30.74
C ILE A 498 -25.26 -28.27 -31.78
N GLN A 499 -24.65 -29.18 -32.54
CA GLN A 499 -25.35 -29.96 -33.56
C GLN A 499 -26.35 -30.96 -32.94
N TRP A 500 -26.00 -31.61 -31.83
CA TRP A 500 -26.90 -32.51 -31.09
C TRP A 500 -28.14 -31.78 -30.53
N VAL A 501 -27.96 -30.56 -29.98
CA VAL A 501 -29.08 -29.73 -29.50
C VAL A 501 -30.01 -29.33 -30.66
N GLN A 502 -29.48 -28.98 -31.83
CA GLN A 502 -30.30 -28.66 -33.00
C GLN A 502 -31.07 -29.87 -33.55
N ASP A 503 -30.45 -31.05 -33.61
CA ASP A 503 -31.11 -32.27 -34.10
C ASP A 503 -32.21 -32.74 -33.12
N THR A 504 -31.98 -32.57 -31.82
CA THR A 504 -32.98 -32.84 -30.76
C THR A 504 -34.19 -31.91 -30.86
N LEU A 505 -33.97 -30.61 -31.12
CA LEU A 505 -35.04 -29.64 -31.35
C LEU A 505 -35.86 -29.93 -32.61
N GLN A 506 -35.24 -30.46 -33.67
CA GLN A 506 -35.95 -30.84 -34.91
C GLN A 506 -36.77 -32.13 -34.77
N ARG A 507 -36.43 -33.03 -33.84
CA ARG A 507 -37.13 -34.31 -33.63
C ARG A 507 -38.45 -34.20 -32.84
N GLY A 508 -38.70 -33.07 -32.18
CA GLY A 508 -40.04 -32.70 -31.70
C GLY A 508 -40.61 -33.48 -30.50
N GLU A 509 -39.82 -34.30 -29.81
CA GLU A 509 -40.29 -35.11 -28.68
C GLU A 509 -40.36 -34.33 -27.35
N VAL A 510 -41.33 -33.41 -27.24
CA VAL A 510 -41.69 -32.75 -25.96
C VAL A 510 -43.15 -33.08 -25.59
N LYS A 511 -43.34 -34.01 -24.65
CA LYS A 511 -44.67 -34.28 -24.05
C LYS A 511 -44.96 -33.29 -22.92
N ARG A 512 -45.78 -32.29 -23.24
CA ARG A 512 -46.39 -31.33 -22.32
C ARG A 512 -47.44 -32.01 -21.42
N TYR A 513 -47.60 -31.53 -20.18
CA TYR A 513 -48.77 -31.79 -19.32
C TYR A 513 -49.55 -30.50 -19.07
N VAL A 514 -50.89 -30.61 -18.97
CA VAL A 514 -51.92 -29.57 -19.21
C VAL A 514 -53.21 -29.94 -18.42
N GLU A 515 -54.04 -29.05 -17.87
CA GLU A 515 -53.84 -27.60 -17.62
C GLU A 515 -53.61 -27.35 -16.11
N GLU A 516 -54.39 -26.70 -15.24
CA GLU A 516 -55.69 -25.96 -15.20
C GLU A 516 -55.58 -24.97 -14.00
N SER A 517 -56.35 -23.88 -13.80
CA SER A 517 -56.96 -22.81 -14.61
C SER A 517 -57.89 -22.03 -13.66
N GLY A 518 -57.83 -20.69 -13.61
CA GLY A 518 -58.72 -19.86 -12.78
C GLY A 518 -58.36 -18.38 -12.91
N ASP A 519 -59.28 -17.59 -13.44
CA ASP A 519 -59.06 -16.22 -13.95
C ASP A 519 -59.94 -15.17 -13.24
N GLU A 520 -59.49 -13.90 -13.32
CA GLU A 520 -60.25 -12.62 -13.36
C GLU A 520 -59.47 -11.47 -12.68
N GLY A 521 -59.26 -10.35 -13.40
CA GLY A 521 -58.89 -9.05 -12.78
C GLY A 521 -57.92 -8.16 -13.58
N SER A 522 -58.46 -7.20 -14.34
CA SER A 522 -57.73 -6.05 -14.94
C SER A 522 -57.13 -5.09 -13.87
N GLU A 523 -56.33 -4.05 -14.15
CA GLU A 523 -56.21 -3.23 -15.36
C GLU A 523 -54.89 -2.38 -15.37
N ASP A 524 -54.42 -2.01 -16.57
CA ASP A 524 -53.51 -0.89 -16.97
C ASP A 524 -52.19 -0.54 -16.23
N GLY A 525 -51.17 -0.07 -16.97
CA GLY A 525 -50.00 0.56 -16.30
C GLY A 525 -48.82 1.18 -17.07
N ALA A 526 -48.47 0.79 -18.31
CA ALA A 526 -47.35 1.38 -19.11
C ALA A 526 -45.92 1.30 -18.49
N SER A 527 -44.80 1.51 -19.21
CA SER A 527 -44.47 1.26 -20.63
C SER A 527 -42.95 1.17 -20.83
N SER A 528 -42.48 0.45 -21.84
CA SER A 528 -41.23 0.76 -22.56
C SER A 528 -41.19 0.00 -23.90
N ALA A 529 -40.56 0.59 -24.90
CA ALA A 529 -40.34 -0.02 -26.21
C ALA A 529 -38.94 0.34 -26.72
N SER A 530 -38.24 -0.61 -27.33
CA SER A 530 -36.99 -0.33 -28.04
C SER A 530 -36.82 -1.20 -29.29
N SER A 531 -36.76 -0.53 -30.44
CA SER A 531 -36.29 -1.04 -31.73
C SER A 531 -36.15 0.17 -32.67
N SER A 532 -35.31 0.21 -33.70
CA SER A 532 -34.05 -0.53 -33.97
C SER A 532 -33.36 0.16 -35.16
N SER A 533 -32.03 0.01 -35.29
CA SER A 533 -31.22 0.57 -36.42
C SER A 533 -31.22 2.11 -36.54
N GLY A 534 -30.30 2.77 -37.26
CA GLY A 534 -29.10 2.31 -37.96
C GLY A 534 -28.86 3.13 -39.24
N GLY A 535 -27.69 3.77 -39.38
CA GLY A 535 -27.39 4.64 -40.53
C GLY A 535 -26.05 5.37 -40.37
N SER A 536 -25.43 5.79 -41.47
CA SER A 536 -24.03 6.25 -41.50
C SER A 536 -23.84 7.62 -42.17
N ALA A 537 -22.74 8.28 -41.77
CA ALA A 537 -22.01 9.35 -42.46
C ALA A 537 -22.73 10.65 -42.87
N ARG A 538 -22.23 11.78 -42.33
CA ARG A 538 -21.76 12.92 -43.16
C ARG A 538 -20.79 13.83 -42.42
N GLU A 539 -19.97 14.54 -43.18
CA GLU A 539 -18.85 15.39 -42.73
C GLU A 539 -18.93 16.77 -43.40
N ALA A 540 -18.19 17.75 -42.84
CA ALA A 540 -17.90 19.08 -43.39
C ALA A 540 -19.07 20.11 -43.37
N PRO A 541 -18.79 21.44 -43.46
CA PRO A 541 -17.48 22.08 -43.69
C PRO A 541 -17.05 23.12 -42.63
N ARG A 542 -15.74 23.45 -42.65
CA ARG A 542 -15.21 24.72 -42.09
C ARG A 542 -15.32 25.83 -43.14
N PRO A 543 -15.60 27.09 -42.77
CA PRO A 543 -15.32 28.25 -43.63
C PRO A 543 -13.80 28.55 -43.65
N SER A 544 -13.31 29.23 -44.69
CA SER A 544 -11.90 29.64 -44.78
C SER A 544 -11.70 30.90 -45.63
N ALA A 545 -11.17 31.95 -44.99
CA ALA A 545 -10.52 33.13 -45.58
C ALA A 545 -9.69 33.81 -44.47
N GLY A 546 -8.54 34.45 -44.71
CA GLY A 546 -7.78 34.59 -45.96
C GLY A 546 -7.38 36.04 -46.22
N GLY A 547 -6.21 36.49 -45.75
CA GLY A 547 -5.73 37.85 -45.98
C GLY A 547 -4.66 38.34 -45.00
N SER A 548 -3.41 38.30 -45.44
CA SER A 548 -2.18 38.77 -44.78
C SER A 548 -2.19 40.17 -44.15
N SER A 549 -1.51 40.32 -43.00
CA SER A 549 -0.45 41.33 -42.82
C SER A 549 0.52 40.90 -41.69
N SER A 550 1.73 41.45 -41.67
CA SER A 550 2.82 41.01 -40.78
C SER A 550 2.98 41.89 -39.54
N SER A 551 3.01 41.27 -38.36
CA SER A 551 3.62 41.83 -37.15
C SER A 551 4.33 40.75 -36.36
N ALA A 552 5.49 41.04 -35.77
CA ALA A 552 6.25 40.10 -34.95
C ALA A 552 5.62 39.97 -33.55
N GLY A 553 4.56 39.15 -33.45
CA GLY A 553 3.92 38.80 -32.19
C GLY A 553 4.74 37.75 -31.42
N SER A 554 4.94 37.98 -30.12
CA SER A 554 5.49 36.94 -29.23
C SER A 554 4.53 35.74 -29.19
N ALA A 555 5.09 34.53 -29.02
CA ALA A 555 4.28 33.32 -28.95
C ALA A 555 3.30 33.39 -27.74
N PRO A 556 2.07 32.86 -27.88
CA PRO A 556 1.17 32.76 -26.73
C PRO A 556 1.82 31.89 -25.64
N PRO A 557 1.63 32.22 -24.35
CA PRO A 557 2.14 31.40 -23.25
C PRO A 557 1.58 29.97 -23.36
N PRO A 558 2.36 28.95 -23.01
CA PRO A 558 1.87 27.58 -23.06
C PRO A 558 0.76 27.35 -22.02
N PRO A 559 -0.15 26.40 -22.26
CA PRO A 559 -1.18 26.05 -21.29
C PRO A 559 -0.55 25.54 -19.98
N PRO A 560 -1.19 25.83 -18.82
CA PRO A 560 -0.75 25.30 -17.54
C PRO A 560 -0.89 23.76 -17.53
N LEU A 561 0.07 23.07 -16.92
CA LEU A 561 0.01 21.60 -16.79
C LEU A 561 -1.08 21.16 -15.82
N ARG A 562 -1.39 21.97 -14.79
CA ARG A 562 -2.57 21.79 -13.93
C ARG A 562 -3.77 22.58 -14.47
N PRO A 563 -4.93 21.95 -14.66
CA PRO A 563 -6.19 22.66 -14.91
C PRO A 563 -6.70 23.33 -13.61
N LEU A 564 -7.74 24.15 -13.75
CA LEU A 564 -8.51 24.71 -12.64
C LEU A 564 -9.10 23.56 -11.78
N ALA A 565 -8.71 23.48 -10.51
CA ALA A 565 -9.10 22.40 -9.60
C ALA A 565 -9.81 22.94 -8.34
N PRO A 566 -10.73 22.19 -7.71
CA PRO A 566 -11.34 22.59 -6.45
C PRO A 566 -10.28 22.63 -5.33
N VAL A 567 -10.26 23.74 -4.58
CA VAL A 567 -9.33 23.99 -3.45
C VAL A 567 -10.06 24.34 -2.16
N LEU A 568 -11.35 24.69 -2.23
CA LEU A 568 -12.24 24.88 -1.08
C LEU A 568 -13.65 24.38 -1.41
N ASN A 569 -14.25 23.59 -0.52
CA ASN A 569 -15.61 23.05 -0.61
C ASN A 569 -16.55 23.83 0.32
N GLU A 570 -17.83 23.99 -0.03
CA GLU A 570 -18.77 24.83 0.73
C GLU A 570 -18.99 24.40 2.20
N GLN A 571 -18.68 23.15 2.54
CA GLN A 571 -18.74 22.61 3.91
C GLN A 571 -17.59 23.09 4.81
N GLN A 572 -16.49 23.61 4.25
CA GLN A 572 -15.35 24.07 5.04
C GLN A 572 -15.67 25.39 5.74
N ARG A 573 -15.36 25.45 7.03
CA ARG A 573 -15.62 26.63 7.88
C ARG A 573 -14.56 27.70 7.68
N GLY A 574 -14.99 28.94 7.57
CA GLY A 574 -14.11 30.11 7.66
C GLY A 574 -13.66 30.39 9.10
N GLN A 575 -12.85 31.44 9.27
CA GLN A 575 -12.22 31.83 10.52
C GLN A 575 -13.21 32.06 11.68
N ASN A 576 -14.43 32.50 11.38
CA ASN A 576 -15.50 32.78 12.34
C ASN A 576 -16.57 31.67 12.35
N GLY A 577 -16.32 30.55 11.67
CA GLY A 577 -17.17 29.35 11.67
C GLY A 577 -18.22 29.28 10.55
N ALA A 578 -18.32 30.30 9.69
CA ALA A 578 -19.34 30.32 8.63
C ALA A 578 -18.97 29.41 7.44
N GLN A 579 -19.97 28.99 6.68
CA GLN A 579 -19.86 28.03 5.56
C GLN A 579 -20.51 28.61 4.29
N GLY A 580 -20.32 27.93 3.14
CA GLY A 580 -20.99 28.25 1.89
C GLY A 580 -20.09 28.74 0.75
N LEU A 581 -18.79 29.00 0.98
CA LEU A 581 -17.87 29.36 -0.11
C LEU A 581 -17.25 28.10 -0.73
N ARG A 582 -17.46 27.88 -2.03
CA ARG A 582 -16.70 26.94 -2.84
C ARG A 582 -15.66 27.72 -3.66
N VAL A 583 -14.41 27.25 -3.75
CA VAL A 583 -13.35 27.86 -4.57
C VAL A 583 -12.67 26.78 -5.42
N SER A 584 -12.50 27.06 -6.70
CA SER A 584 -11.58 26.37 -7.59
C SER A 584 -10.48 27.33 -8.06
N ALA A 585 -9.24 26.88 -8.09
CA ALA A 585 -8.07 27.71 -8.33
C ALA A 585 -6.99 27.00 -9.15
N ALA A 586 -6.19 27.78 -9.88
CA ALA A 586 -4.95 27.33 -10.52
C ALA A 586 -3.98 28.50 -10.71
N VAL A 587 -2.68 28.25 -10.56
CA VAL A 587 -1.64 29.22 -10.96
C VAL A 587 -1.35 29.02 -12.45
N VAL A 588 -1.60 30.05 -13.25
CA VAL A 588 -1.58 30.04 -14.71
C VAL A 588 -0.67 31.15 -15.25
N ARG A 589 -0.43 31.16 -16.57
CA ARG A 589 0.29 32.24 -17.26
C ARG A 589 -0.65 33.09 -18.10
N GLY A 590 -0.66 34.38 -17.82
CA GLY A 590 -1.28 35.39 -18.66
C GLY A 590 -0.44 35.72 -19.89
N GLN A 591 -1.04 36.47 -20.82
CA GLN A 591 -0.34 37.01 -21.99
C GLN A 591 0.90 37.82 -21.55
N GLY A 592 2.00 37.69 -22.29
CA GLY A 592 3.29 38.30 -21.89
C GLY A 592 4.04 37.55 -20.79
N GLY A 593 3.63 36.34 -20.41
CA GLY A 593 4.35 35.48 -19.45
C GLY A 593 4.11 35.82 -17.97
N ALA A 594 3.24 36.78 -17.68
CA ALA A 594 2.88 37.16 -16.31
C ALA A 594 2.24 35.99 -15.54
N ILE A 595 2.65 35.80 -14.29
CA ILE A 595 2.08 34.79 -13.39
C ILE A 595 0.72 35.30 -12.90
N GLY A 596 -0.30 34.46 -12.87
CA GLY A 596 -1.61 34.83 -12.34
C GLY A 596 -2.29 33.67 -11.61
N LEU A 597 -3.09 33.99 -10.59
CA LEU A 597 -3.98 33.05 -9.94
C LEU A 597 -5.36 33.15 -10.59
N GLN A 598 -5.74 32.12 -11.36
CA GLN A 598 -7.11 31.98 -11.83
C GLN A 598 -7.97 31.49 -10.66
N LEU A 599 -9.09 32.18 -10.42
CA LEU A 599 -10.05 31.86 -9.37
C LEU A 599 -11.45 31.72 -9.97
N MET A 600 -12.17 30.69 -9.55
CA MET A 600 -13.61 30.55 -9.72
C MET A 600 -14.24 30.29 -8.36
N VAL A 601 -15.19 31.12 -7.95
CA VAL A 601 -15.89 31.01 -6.67
C VAL A 601 -17.36 30.67 -6.89
N GLY A 602 -17.94 29.90 -5.97
CA GLY A 602 -19.37 29.61 -5.90
C GLY A 602 -19.92 29.92 -4.51
N ASN A 603 -21.08 30.57 -4.46
CA ASN A 603 -21.75 30.95 -3.21
C ASN A 603 -22.95 30.04 -2.95
N PHE A 604 -22.81 29.14 -1.98
CA PHE A 604 -23.82 28.22 -1.47
C PHE A 604 -24.36 28.65 -0.10
N SER A 605 -24.07 29.89 0.33
CA SER A 605 -24.67 30.49 1.53
C SER A 605 -26.04 31.12 1.24
N GLN A 606 -26.77 31.47 2.30
CA GLN A 606 -28.07 32.15 2.22
C GLN A 606 -27.97 33.67 2.00
N GLN A 607 -26.77 34.22 1.78
CA GLN A 607 -26.52 35.67 1.65
C GLN A 607 -25.67 35.97 0.41
N PRO A 608 -25.81 37.13 -0.26
CA PRO A 608 -24.91 37.50 -1.35
C PRO A 608 -23.47 37.72 -0.83
N MET A 609 -22.48 37.20 -1.57
CA MET A 609 -21.07 37.32 -1.21
C MET A 609 -20.41 38.48 -1.96
N SER A 610 -19.80 39.38 -1.19
CA SER A 610 -19.10 40.59 -1.66
C SER A 610 -17.93 40.90 -0.73
N GLY A 611 -17.33 42.10 -0.84
CA GLY A 611 -16.22 42.51 0.02
C GLY A 611 -14.90 41.74 -0.19
N TRP A 612 -14.73 41.17 -1.40
CA TRP A 612 -13.61 40.32 -1.79
C TRP A 612 -12.24 40.97 -1.54
N ALA A 613 -11.38 40.26 -0.79
CA ALA A 613 -9.96 40.58 -0.68
C ALA A 613 -9.13 39.29 -0.56
N ALA A 614 -7.95 39.24 -1.18
CA ALA A 614 -7.03 38.11 -1.09
C ALA A 614 -5.75 38.49 -0.36
N GLN A 615 -5.33 37.67 0.59
CA GLN A 615 -4.03 37.72 1.24
C GLN A 615 -3.27 36.42 0.98
N PHE A 616 -1.95 36.52 0.81
CA PHE A 616 -1.06 35.40 0.51
C PHE A 616 -0.03 35.30 1.63
N ASN A 617 0.30 34.08 2.05
CA ASN A 617 1.39 33.87 3.01
C ASN A 617 2.76 33.94 2.30
N LYS A 618 3.81 34.04 3.12
CA LYS A 618 5.20 34.01 2.63
C LYS A 618 5.46 32.69 1.89
N ASN A 619 6.02 32.76 0.69
CA ASN A 619 6.20 31.61 -0.18
C ASN A 619 7.57 31.61 -0.89
N PRO A 620 8.05 30.48 -1.41
CA PRO A 620 9.45 30.33 -1.87
C PRO A 620 9.87 31.23 -3.04
N PHE A 621 8.92 31.63 -3.89
CA PHE A 621 9.15 32.54 -5.03
C PHE A 621 8.69 33.99 -4.74
N GLY A 622 8.22 34.26 -3.51
CA GLY A 622 7.75 35.57 -3.08
C GLY A 622 6.55 36.12 -3.84
N LEU A 623 5.70 35.25 -4.41
CA LEU A 623 4.52 35.64 -5.17
C LEU A 623 3.54 36.46 -4.31
N ALA A 624 3.10 37.60 -4.81
CA ALA A 624 2.09 38.46 -4.19
C ALA A 624 1.23 39.16 -5.25
N PRO A 625 -0.04 39.50 -4.97
CA PRO A 625 -0.93 40.10 -5.94
C PRO A 625 -0.53 41.56 -6.27
N THR A 626 -0.55 41.92 -7.55
CA THR A 626 -0.19 43.28 -8.01
C THR A 626 -1.32 44.30 -7.87
N ALA A 627 -2.53 43.83 -7.55
CA ALA A 627 -3.75 44.62 -7.40
C ALA A 627 -4.67 43.94 -6.37
N PRO A 628 -5.61 44.66 -5.74
CA PRO A 628 -6.63 44.02 -4.90
C PRO A 628 -7.51 43.07 -5.72
N LEU A 629 -8.04 42.02 -5.07
CA LEU A 629 -8.96 41.06 -5.69
C LEU A 629 -10.25 41.76 -6.14
N GLN A 630 -10.45 41.87 -7.45
CA GLN A 630 -11.69 42.39 -8.03
C GLN A 630 -12.56 41.24 -8.56
N MET A 631 -13.75 41.11 -7.98
CA MET A 631 -14.81 40.17 -8.35
C MET A 631 -16.18 40.83 -8.17
N PRO A 632 -17.19 40.48 -8.98
CA PRO A 632 -18.56 40.95 -8.78
C PRO A 632 -19.18 40.38 -7.49
N GLU A 633 -20.31 40.93 -7.07
CA GLU A 633 -21.14 40.30 -6.03
C GLU A 633 -21.73 38.99 -6.54
N VAL A 634 -21.62 37.93 -5.74
CA VAL A 634 -22.02 36.57 -6.11
C VAL A 634 -23.30 36.22 -5.36
N GLN A 635 -24.38 36.02 -6.11
CA GLN A 635 -25.71 35.73 -5.56
C GLN A 635 -25.74 34.39 -4.80
N PRO A 636 -26.60 34.26 -3.76
CA PRO A 636 -26.72 33.04 -2.96
C PRO A 636 -27.25 31.84 -3.75
N ASN A 637 -27.24 30.66 -3.13
CA ASN A 637 -27.84 29.42 -3.66
C ASN A 637 -27.30 28.97 -5.04
N GLY A 638 -25.98 29.01 -5.22
CA GLY A 638 -25.27 28.43 -6.38
C GLY A 638 -24.76 29.46 -7.40
N GLY A 639 -24.84 30.76 -7.12
CA GLY A 639 -24.21 31.79 -7.96
C GLY A 639 -22.70 31.60 -8.06
N THR A 640 -22.11 31.89 -9.22
CA THR A 640 -20.66 31.74 -9.48
C THR A 640 -20.04 32.99 -10.11
N ALA A 641 -18.76 33.22 -9.85
CA ALA A 641 -17.94 34.22 -10.54
C ALA A 641 -16.51 33.75 -10.76
N GLN A 642 -15.84 34.30 -11.76
CA GLN A 642 -14.45 33.99 -12.11
C GLN A 642 -13.61 35.26 -12.27
N THR A 643 -12.31 35.17 -11.96
CA THR A 643 -11.34 36.26 -12.14
C THR A 643 -9.92 35.72 -12.33
N LEU A 644 -8.98 36.58 -12.73
CA LEU A 644 -7.56 36.29 -12.86
C LEU A 644 -6.75 37.35 -12.11
N LEU A 645 -6.16 36.97 -10.98
CA LEU A 645 -5.40 37.86 -10.11
C LEU A 645 -3.91 37.78 -10.47
N VAL A 646 -3.37 38.84 -11.07
CA VAL A 646 -1.95 38.90 -11.48
C VAL A 646 -1.02 38.95 -10.26
N LEU A 647 0.06 38.17 -10.31
CA LEU A 647 1.04 38.01 -9.23
C LEU A 647 2.43 38.51 -9.66
N ALA A 648 3.09 39.29 -8.81
CA ALA A 648 4.50 39.63 -8.92
C ALA A 648 5.36 38.75 -7.99
N PRO A 649 6.53 38.26 -8.43
CA PRO A 649 7.47 37.52 -7.59
C PRO A 649 8.27 38.42 -6.64
N ASN A 650 9.02 37.79 -5.74
CA ASN A 650 10.01 38.41 -4.84
C ASN A 650 9.47 39.46 -3.84
N GLN A 651 8.16 39.54 -3.64
CA GLN A 651 7.53 40.43 -2.66
C GLN A 651 7.40 39.78 -1.27
N LEU A 652 6.96 38.52 -1.21
CA LEU A 652 6.62 37.79 0.03
C LEU A 652 7.53 36.59 0.26
N LEU A 653 8.85 36.80 0.20
CA LEU A 653 9.84 35.74 0.37
C LEU A 653 9.77 35.08 1.76
N SER A 654 9.69 33.76 1.81
CA SER A 654 9.74 32.98 3.05
C SER A 654 11.15 32.84 3.65
N GLY A 655 12.18 32.84 2.80
CA GLY A 655 13.55 32.47 3.18
C GLY A 655 13.78 30.97 3.36
N ALA A 656 12.70 30.17 3.34
CA ALA A 656 12.78 28.71 3.30
C ALA A 656 12.98 28.23 1.85
N ALA A 657 13.66 27.10 1.69
CA ALA A 657 13.83 26.48 0.38
C ALA A 657 12.47 25.98 -0.18
N PRO A 658 12.32 25.86 -1.52
CA PRO A 658 11.08 25.38 -2.12
C PRO A 658 10.67 23.99 -1.65
N ALA A 659 9.40 23.79 -1.33
CA ALA A 659 8.85 22.46 -1.02
C ALA A 659 8.50 21.70 -2.30
N SER A 660 8.48 20.36 -2.23
CA SER A 660 7.95 19.48 -3.27
C SER A 660 6.83 18.63 -2.66
N PRO A 661 5.55 18.78 -3.08
CA PRO A 661 5.06 19.66 -4.16
C PRO A 661 4.99 21.16 -3.77
N LEU A 662 5.04 22.02 -4.79
CA LEU A 662 4.85 23.46 -4.64
C LEU A 662 3.38 23.80 -4.37
N HIS A 663 3.16 24.66 -3.40
CA HIS A 663 1.84 25.14 -2.97
C HIS A 663 1.89 26.63 -2.63
N LEU A 664 0.74 27.30 -2.76
CA LEU A 664 0.54 28.72 -2.47
C LEU A 664 -0.64 28.85 -1.51
N GLU A 665 -0.37 29.22 -0.27
CA GLU A 665 -1.39 29.47 0.75
C GLU A 665 -2.07 30.82 0.51
N VAL A 666 -3.39 30.81 0.39
CA VAL A 666 -4.22 31.97 0.09
C VAL A 666 -5.38 32.05 1.09
N ALA A 667 -5.61 33.24 1.61
CA ALA A 667 -6.80 33.59 2.40
C ALA A 667 -7.69 34.52 1.57
N ILE A 668 -8.93 34.13 1.30
CA ILE A 668 -9.96 35.02 0.74
C ILE A 668 -10.87 35.50 1.86
N LYS A 669 -10.89 36.82 2.07
CA LYS A 669 -11.87 37.52 2.88
C LYS A 669 -13.09 37.89 2.03
N THR A 670 -14.26 37.73 2.64
CA THR A 670 -15.57 38.16 2.13
C THR A 670 -16.29 39.01 3.18
N ASN A 671 -17.51 39.44 2.88
CA ASN A 671 -18.48 39.96 3.84
C ASN A 671 -19.02 38.90 4.82
N VAL A 672 -18.87 37.60 4.51
CA VAL A 672 -19.36 36.48 5.35
C VAL A 672 -18.26 36.00 6.31
N ASP A 673 -17.08 35.64 5.79
CA ASP A 673 -15.95 35.16 6.58
C ASP A 673 -14.60 35.27 5.83
N VAL A 674 -13.51 34.86 6.49
CA VAL A 674 -12.18 34.62 5.91
C VAL A 674 -11.98 33.12 5.73
N PHE A 675 -11.70 32.68 4.50
CA PHE A 675 -11.48 31.28 4.15
C PHE A 675 -10.04 31.06 3.70
N TYR A 676 -9.39 30.03 4.25
CA TYR A 676 -7.99 29.66 3.96
C TYR A 676 -7.94 28.40 3.09
N PHE A 677 -7.11 28.40 2.06
CA PHE A 677 -6.88 27.24 1.19
C PHE A 677 -5.49 27.28 0.54
N SER A 678 -5.03 26.14 0.03
CA SER A 678 -3.72 25.99 -0.60
C SER A 678 -3.85 25.59 -2.07
N VAL A 679 -3.20 26.35 -2.95
CA VAL A 679 -3.24 26.13 -4.41
C VAL A 679 -1.94 25.48 -4.86
N GLY A 680 -2.01 24.24 -5.34
CA GLY A 680 -0.87 23.54 -5.92
C GLY A 680 -0.48 24.07 -7.31
N TYR A 681 0.82 24.14 -7.61
CA TYR A 681 1.34 24.55 -8.92
C TYR A 681 2.66 23.84 -9.24
N ASP A 682 3.14 23.98 -10.48
CA ASP A 682 4.38 23.36 -10.95
C ASP A 682 5.46 24.40 -11.25
N LEU A 683 6.70 23.93 -11.38
CA LEU A 683 7.85 24.75 -11.77
C LEU A 683 7.58 25.51 -13.09
N SER A 684 6.81 24.92 -14.00
CA SER A 684 6.36 25.51 -15.26
C SER A 684 5.59 26.82 -15.13
N ALA A 685 5.02 27.13 -13.95
CA ALA A 685 4.38 28.41 -13.70
C ALA A 685 5.39 29.53 -13.40
N VAL A 686 6.54 29.21 -12.79
CA VAL A 686 7.50 30.17 -12.20
C VAL A 686 8.85 30.30 -12.92
N LEU A 687 9.09 29.58 -14.02
CA LEU A 687 10.25 29.84 -14.90
C LEU A 687 10.16 31.22 -15.58
N VAL A 688 11.28 31.86 -15.95
CA VAL A 688 11.29 33.17 -16.62
C VAL A 688 12.16 33.18 -17.87
N GLU A 689 11.87 34.12 -18.78
CA GLU A 689 12.65 34.39 -19.99
C GLU A 689 14.01 34.99 -19.64
N GLY A 690 14.98 34.11 -19.31
CA GLY A 690 16.38 34.47 -19.05
C GLY A 690 17.35 34.15 -20.19
N GLY A 691 16.89 33.42 -21.23
CA GLY A 691 17.73 32.89 -22.30
C GLY A 691 18.62 31.71 -21.86
N PRO A 692 19.46 31.18 -22.77
CA PRO A 692 20.44 30.14 -22.44
C PRO A 692 21.62 30.69 -21.65
N VAL A 693 22.06 29.97 -20.62
CA VAL A 693 23.30 30.27 -19.89
C VAL A 693 24.51 30.09 -20.81
N ALA A 694 25.50 30.97 -20.71
CA ALA A 694 26.72 30.89 -21.51
C ALA A 694 27.46 29.55 -21.29
N LYS A 695 27.95 28.93 -22.37
CA LYS A 695 28.54 27.58 -22.36
C LYS A 695 29.69 27.42 -21.35
N GLU A 696 30.52 28.44 -21.22
CA GLU A 696 31.66 28.47 -20.29
C GLU A 696 31.19 28.46 -18.82
N ALA A 697 30.19 29.28 -18.49
CA ALA A 697 29.59 29.31 -17.16
C ALA A 697 28.86 27.99 -16.84
N PHE A 698 28.10 27.46 -17.81
CA PHE A 698 27.48 26.13 -17.68
C PHE A 698 28.52 25.05 -17.39
N GLN A 699 29.65 25.03 -18.12
CA GLN A 699 30.70 24.04 -17.92
C GLN A 699 31.36 24.17 -16.53
N GLN A 700 31.62 25.39 -16.06
CA GLN A 700 32.19 25.63 -14.73
C GLN A 700 31.25 25.12 -13.62
N THR A 701 29.96 25.47 -13.66
CA THR A 701 28.98 24.99 -12.66
C THR A 701 28.73 23.48 -12.79
N TRP A 702 28.72 22.90 -13.99
CA TRP A 702 28.51 21.47 -14.18
C TRP A 702 29.66 20.60 -13.64
N GLN A 703 30.89 21.15 -13.62
CA GLN A 703 32.09 20.50 -13.10
C GLN A 703 32.34 20.73 -11.60
N SER A 704 31.86 21.83 -11.01
CA SER A 704 32.17 22.20 -9.62
C SER A 704 31.33 21.50 -8.54
N LEU A 705 30.26 20.78 -8.91
CA LEU A 705 29.36 20.10 -7.97
C LEU A 705 29.44 18.57 -8.04
N SER A 706 29.40 17.95 -6.85
CA SER A 706 29.55 16.51 -6.65
C SER A 706 28.40 15.69 -7.24
N GLN A 707 28.64 14.38 -7.45
CA GLN A 707 27.65 13.48 -8.05
C GLN A 707 26.40 13.31 -7.18
N ASP A 708 26.53 13.44 -5.86
CA ASP A 708 25.45 13.34 -4.86
C ASP A 708 24.32 14.37 -5.06
N ARG A 709 24.53 15.41 -5.88
CA ARG A 709 23.53 16.43 -6.24
C ARG A 709 22.92 16.25 -7.63
N LYS A 710 23.16 15.12 -8.31
CA LYS A 710 22.71 14.86 -9.68
C LYS A 710 21.71 13.70 -9.71
N THR A 711 20.41 14.01 -9.70
CA THR A 711 19.36 12.99 -9.76
C THR A 711 19.14 12.53 -11.21
N MET A 712 19.30 11.24 -11.45
CA MET A 712 19.08 10.61 -12.76
C MET A 712 17.74 9.86 -12.81
N CYS A 713 16.96 10.11 -13.85
CA CYS A 713 15.76 9.37 -14.21
C CYS A 713 15.93 8.69 -15.57
N ARG A 714 15.29 7.53 -15.75
CA ARG A 714 15.23 6.79 -17.03
C ARG A 714 13.79 6.40 -17.35
N GLY A 715 13.43 6.51 -18.62
CA GLY A 715 12.11 6.15 -19.10
C GLY A 715 12.07 5.97 -20.61
N GLN A 716 10.85 5.88 -21.14
CA GLN A 716 10.57 5.73 -22.56
C GLN A 716 9.47 6.70 -22.98
N PHE A 717 9.61 7.34 -24.14
CA PHE A 717 8.53 8.13 -24.72
C PHE A 717 7.38 7.23 -25.16
N GLY A 718 6.13 7.66 -24.94
CA GLY A 718 4.93 6.97 -25.47
C GLY A 718 4.74 7.07 -26.99
N GLN A 719 5.61 7.82 -27.68
CA GLN A 719 5.60 8.06 -29.12
C GLN A 719 7.05 8.23 -29.60
N LYS A 720 7.33 8.08 -30.91
CA LYS A 720 8.61 8.53 -31.47
C LYS A 720 8.69 10.06 -31.39
N VAL A 721 9.69 10.59 -30.69
CA VAL A 721 9.95 12.03 -30.55
C VAL A 721 11.38 12.31 -31.05
N THR A 722 11.57 13.35 -31.86
CA THR A 722 12.91 13.74 -32.36
C THR A 722 13.55 14.80 -31.45
N PRO A 723 14.89 14.99 -31.48
CA PRO A 723 15.58 16.03 -30.72
C PRO A 723 14.98 17.43 -30.93
N GLU A 724 14.60 17.77 -32.16
CA GLU A 724 14.02 19.07 -32.52
C GLU A 724 12.66 19.28 -31.85
N MET A 725 11.79 18.26 -31.85
CA MET A 725 10.49 18.30 -31.19
C MET A 725 10.63 18.54 -29.68
N VAL A 726 11.64 17.95 -29.05
CA VAL A 726 11.92 18.15 -27.62
C VAL A 726 12.39 19.57 -27.35
N VAL A 727 13.34 20.08 -28.16
CA VAL A 727 13.87 21.46 -28.03
C VAL A 727 12.76 22.49 -28.22
N GLU A 728 11.91 22.35 -29.25
CA GLU A 728 10.80 23.26 -29.49
C GLU A 728 9.76 23.24 -28.36
N ARG A 729 9.41 22.06 -27.86
CA ARG A 729 8.43 21.89 -26.77
C ARG A 729 8.94 22.40 -25.42
N LEU A 730 10.23 22.21 -25.11
CA LEU A 730 10.84 22.77 -23.89
C LEU A 730 10.99 24.29 -23.98
N ARG A 731 11.31 24.84 -25.16
CA ARG A 731 11.43 26.28 -25.39
C ARG A 731 10.14 27.04 -25.09
N GLN A 732 8.96 26.44 -25.33
CA GLN A 732 7.66 27.03 -25.00
C GLN A 732 7.52 27.36 -23.51
N TYR A 733 8.20 26.62 -22.62
CA TYR A 733 8.15 26.81 -21.16
C TYR A 733 9.36 27.60 -20.59
N TYR A 734 10.13 28.29 -21.45
CA TYR A 734 11.38 29.00 -21.12
C TYR A 734 12.55 28.10 -20.69
N CYS A 735 12.61 26.85 -21.17
CA CYS A 735 13.78 26.00 -21.07
C CYS A 735 14.63 26.14 -22.34
N TYR A 736 15.86 26.67 -22.23
CA TYR A 736 16.70 27.00 -23.38
C TYR A 736 17.87 26.01 -23.53
N THR A 737 18.13 25.56 -24.76
CA THR A 737 19.26 24.67 -25.09
C THR A 737 20.59 25.43 -25.02
N VAL A 738 21.56 24.88 -24.28
CA VAL A 738 22.92 25.40 -24.12
C VAL A 738 23.90 24.70 -25.06
N VAL A 739 23.84 23.37 -25.14
CA VAL A 739 24.65 22.51 -26.03
C VAL A 739 23.79 21.34 -26.51
N GLN A 740 23.97 20.94 -27.77
CA GLN A 740 23.45 19.70 -28.33
C GLN A 740 24.63 18.91 -28.93
N THR A 741 24.66 17.61 -28.70
CA THR A 741 25.84 16.76 -28.93
C THR A 741 25.41 15.43 -29.56
N GLN A 742 25.84 15.18 -30.79
CA GLN A 742 25.45 13.98 -31.54
C GLN A 742 26.45 12.85 -31.34
N GLY A 743 26.07 11.83 -30.57
CA GLY A 743 26.80 10.57 -30.47
C GLY A 743 26.41 9.57 -31.56
N GLN A 744 26.98 8.37 -31.50
CA GLN A 744 26.67 7.28 -32.43
C GLN A 744 25.27 6.68 -32.13
N ASP A 745 25.02 6.26 -30.87
CA ASP A 745 23.74 5.66 -30.44
C ASP A 745 22.79 6.61 -29.70
N MET A 746 23.32 7.65 -29.04
CA MET A 746 22.54 8.63 -28.27
C MET A 746 22.89 10.07 -28.65
N GLU A 747 21.89 10.94 -28.55
CA GLU A 747 22.00 12.38 -28.79
C GLU A 747 21.71 13.12 -27.47
N ILE A 748 22.66 13.94 -27.02
CA ILE A 748 22.65 14.55 -25.67
C ILE A 748 22.39 16.04 -25.79
N ILE A 749 21.35 16.52 -25.12
CA ILE A 749 20.91 17.92 -25.12
C ILE A 749 20.99 18.48 -23.70
N TYR A 750 21.70 19.59 -23.55
CA TYR A 750 21.84 20.33 -22.30
C TYR A 750 20.92 21.55 -22.30
N PHE A 751 20.11 21.70 -21.25
CA PHE A 751 19.16 22.78 -21.07
C PHE A 751 19.46 23.61 -19.82
N SER A 752 19.17 24.91 -19.88
CA SER A 752 19.17 25.83 -18.74
C SER A 752 17.87 26.63 -18.69
N SER A 753 17.36 26.87 -17.49
CA SER A 753 16.21 27.77 -17.23
C SER A 753 16.48 28.57 -15.95
N ALA A 754 15.80 29.70 -15.77
CA ALA A 754 15.82 30.47 -14.53
C ALA A 754 14.41 30.54 -13.93
N THR A 755 14.30 30.58 -12.61
CA THR A 755 13.04 30.84 -11.89
C THR A 755 12.84 32.33 -11.61
N ALA A 756 11.62 32.73 -11.26
CA ALA A 756 11.25 34.10 -10.95
C ALA A 756 12.02 34.71 -9.75
N ASN A 757 12.63 33.90 -8.90
CA ASN A 757 13.53 34.29 -7.80
C ASN A 757 15.04 34.12 -8.15
N GLN A 758 15.38 34.14 -9.44
CA GLN A 758 16.75 34.11 -10.00
C GLN A 758 17.56 32.82 -9.74
N LEU A 759 16.93 31.76 -9.22
CA LEU A 759 17.59 30.45 -9.10
C LEU A 759 17.71 29.79 -10.48
N THR A 760 18.86 29.18 -10.77
CA THR A 760 19.12 28.48 -12.03
C THR A 760 18.82 26.98 -11.91
N VAL A 761 18.25 26.41 -12.98
CA VAL A 761 17.94 24.99 -13.09
C VAL A 761 18.47 24.45 -14.42
N PHE A 762 19.07 23.27 -14.38
CA PHE A 762 19.79 22.67 -15.48
C PHE A 762 19.34 21.22 -15.69
N ALA A 763 19.34 20.77 -16.94
CA ALA A 763 19.04 19.39 -17.28
C ALA A 763 19.96 18.88 -18.40
N GLU A 764 20.46 17.65 -18.25
CA GLU A 764 20.98 16.85 -19.35
C GLU A 764 19.89 15.87 -19.79
N LEU A 765 19.61 15.82 -21.09
CA LEU A 765 18.66 14.89 -21.67
C LEU A 765 19.36 14.07 -22.76
N SER A 766 19.57 12.78 -22.50
CA SER A 766 20.09 11.82 -23.48
C SER A 766 18.94 11.08 -24.15
N LEU A 767 18.85 11.19 -25.48
CA LEU A 767 17.84 10.58 -26.34
C LEU A 767 18.46 9.42 -27.14
N GLN A 768 17.82 8.25 -27.16
CA GLN A 768 18.27 7.12 -27.98
C GLN A 768 17.88 7.32 -29.45
N ARG A 769 18.82 7.25 -30.40
CA ARG A 769 18.54 7.53 -31.82
C ARG A 769 17.62 6.52 -32.51
N SER A 770 17.59 5.29 -32.04
CA SER A 770 16.91 4.15 -32.68
C SER A 770 15.76 3.55 -31.84
N GLY A 771 15.51 4.07 -30.63
CA GLY A 771 14.53 3.53 -29.69
C GLY A 771 13.83 4.61 -28.88
N PRO A 772 12.79 4.28 -28.10
CA PRO A 772 12.03 5.26 -27.31
C PRO A 772 12.76 5.71 -26.04
N GLY A 773 13.96 5.20 -25.76
CA GLY A 773 14.68 5.41 -24.51
C GLY A 773 15.13 6.85 -24.29
N VAL A 774 14.92 7.34 -23.06
CA VAL A 774 15.36 8.66 -22.59
C VAL A 774 15.95 8.57 -21.18
N GLN A 775 17.06 9.26 -20.97
CA GLN A 775 17.66 9.50 -19.67
C GLN A 775 17.70 11.00 -19.40
N LEU A 776 17.18 11.41 -18.25
CA LEU A 776 17.16 12.80 -17.77
C LEU A 776 18.02 12.90 -16.52
N VAL A 777 18.96 13.83 -16.47
CA VAL A 777 19.71 14.18 -15.25
C VAL A 777 19.41 15.64 -14.92
N CYS A 778 18.78 15.87 -13.77
CA CYS A 778 18.43 17.21 -13.30
C CYS A 778 19.47 17.73 -12.30
N PHE A 779 19.73 19.04 -12.33
CA PHE A 779 20.67 19.72 -11.45
C PHE A 779 20.21 21.16 -11.14
N SER A 780 20.45 21.62 -9.91
CA SER A 780 20.33 23.03 -9.50
C SER A 780 21.21 23.27 -8.25
N GLU A 781 21.65 24.51 -8.06
CA GLU A 781 22.33 24.93 -6.83
C GLU A 781 21.40 24.89 -5.61
N ALA A 782 20.08 24.94 -5.82
CA ALA A 782 19.04 24.73 -4.80
C ALA A 782 18.46 23.30 -4.91
N PRO A 783 18.84 22.34 -4.04
CA PRO A 783 18.50 20.93 -4.21
C PRO A 783 17.00 20.62 -4.39
N PRO A 784 16.04 21.29 -3.70
CA PRO A 784 14.62 20.99 -3.88
C PRO A 784 14.05 21.33 -5.27
N LEU A 785 14.74 22.14 -6.09
CA LEU A 785 14.33 22.38 -7.48
C LEU A 785 14.61 21.17 -8.39
N VAL A 786 15.50 20.26 -8.01
CA VAL A 786 15.87 19.07 -8.80
C VAL A 786 14.69 18.12 -9.02
N PRO A 787 13.96 17.62 -8.00
CA PRO A 787 12.79 16.76 -8.19
C PRO A 787 11.63 17.50 -8.88
N LEU A 788 11.46 18.80 -8.63
CA LEU A 788 10.45 19.63 -9.29
C LEU A 788 10.70 19.77 -10.79
N LEU A 789 11.96 19.95 -11.20
CA LEU A 789 12.37 19.95 -12.61
C LEU A 789 12.18 18.58 -13.26
N GLN A 790 12.47 17.50 -12.53
CA GLN A 790 12.31 16.13 -13.01
C GLN A 790 10.84 15.77 -13.27
N SER A 791 9.92 16.12 -12.36
CA SER A 791 8.47 15.90 -12.57
C SER A 791 7.96 16.71 -13.76
N PHE A 792 8.26 18.01 -13.78
CA PHE A 792 7.88 18.91 -14.87
C PHE A 792 8.33 18.41 -16.26
N ILE A 793 9.60 18.05 -16.43
CA ILE A 793 10.10 17.56 -17.74
C ILE A 793 9.49 16.19 -18.08
N GLY A 794 9.32 15.29 -17.10
CA GLY A 794 8.72 13.98 -17.30
C GLY A 794 7.26 14.04 -17.76
N GLU A 795 6.46 14.90 -17.13
CA GLU A 795 5.06 15.18 -17.47
C GLU A 795 4.95 15.89 -18.83
N LEU A 796 5.70 16.98 -19.03
CA LEU A 796 5.70 17.74 -20.29
C LEU A 796 6.01 16.86 -21.50
N LEU A 797 6.92 15.90 -21.36
CA LEU A 797 7.37 15.02 -22.44
C LEU A 797 6.63 13.67 -22.50
N ASN A 798 5.63 13.42 -21.64
CA ASN A 798 4.91 12.13 -21.54
C ASN A 798 5.87 10.92 -21.44
N VAL A 799 6.92 11.05 -20.62
CA VAL A 799 7.89 9.97 -20.40
C VAL A 799 7.28 8.92 -19.48
N ARG A 800 6.97 7.75 -20.04
CA ARG A 800 6.67 6.55 -19.24
C ARG A 800 7.97 6.11 -18.58
N GLN A 801 8.16 6.47 -17.32
CA GLN A 801 9.26 5.93 -16.53
C GLN A 801 9.16 4.41 -16.51
N GLY A 802 10.29 3.70 -16.67
CA GLY A 802 10.31 2.26 -16.43
C GLY A 802 9.89 2.00 -14.97
N SER A 803 9.05 0.99 -14.75
CA SER A 803 8.25 0.81 -13.52
C SER A 803 9.06 0.56 -12.24
N PHE A 804 9.74 1.60 -11.73
CA PHE A 804 10.41 1.62 -10.43
C PHE A 804 10.35 2.97 -9.71
N CYS A 805 10.36 4.13 -10.41
CA CYS A 805 10.29 5.44 -9.75
C CYS A 805 8.86 6.01 -9.60
N CYS A 806 8.03 6.02 -10.66
CA CYS A 806 6.64 6.50 -10.57
C CYS A 806 5.76 5.73 -9.56
N LEU A 807 6.15 4.52 -9.16
CA LEU A 807 5.38 3.70 -8.24
C LEU A 807 5.14 4.41 -6.90
N VAL A 808 6.15 5.10 -6.35
CA VAL A 808 6.07 5.71 -5.01
C VAL A 808 5.02 6.83 -4.93
N VAL A 809 4.88 7.64 -5.98
CA VAL A 809 3.91 8.74 -6.01
C VAL A 809 2.52 8.26 -6.42
N LEU A 810 2.43 7.32 -7.37
CA LEU A 810 1.12 6.82 -7.82
C LEU A 810 0.47 5.88 -6.80
N LEU A 811 1.23 5.06 -6.07
CA LEU A 811 0.69 4.17 -5.02
C LEU A 811 0.04 4.94 -3.86
N LEU A 812 0.47 6.16 -3.56
CA LEU A 812 -0.14 6.98 -2.50
C LEU A 812 -1.57 7.44 -2.81
N PHE A 813 -1.93 7.59 -4.09
CA PHE A 813 -3.30 7.91 -4.52
C PHE A 813 -4.08 6.68 -5.00
N VAL A 814 -3.44 5.82 -5.80
CA VAL A 814 -4.05 4.61 -6.35
C VAL A 814 -4.25 3.56 -5.27
N GLY A 815 -3.41 3.50 -4.22
CA GLY A 815 -3.58 2.58 -3.09
C GLY A 815 -4.92 2.75 -2.38
N VAL A 816 -5.35 3.99 -2.14
CA VAL A 816 -6.65 4.27 -1.50
C VAL A 816 -7.81 3.83 -2.41
N VAL A 817 -7.76 4.21 -3.68
CA VAL A 817 -8.83 3.88 -4.65
C VAL A 817 -8.87 2.37 -4.95
N VAL A 818 -7.72 1.71 -5.08
CA VAL A 818 -7.63 0.27 -5.36
C VAL A 818 -7.95 -0.57 -4.13
N VAL A 819 -7.68 -0.11 -2.90
CA VAL A 819 -8.21 -0.78 -1.70
C VAL A 819 -9.73 -0.68 -1.65
N VAL A 820 -10.33 0.49 -1.91
CA VAL A 820 -11.80 0.63 -1.98
C VAL A 820 -12.40 -0.24 -3.09
N VAL A 821 -11.80 -0.21 -4.29
CA VAL A 821 -12.27 -0.99 -5.45
C VAL A 821 -12.04 -2.49 -5.25
N LEU A 822 -10.94 -2.95 -4.63
CA LEU A 822 -10.74 -4.36 -4.28
C LEU A 822 -11.65 -4.81 -3.14
N VAL A 823 -11.93 -3.99 -2.14
CA VAL A 823 -12.91 -4.34 -1.10
C VAL A 823 -14.30 -4.52 -1.74
N VAL A 824 -14.71 -3.61 -2.63
CA VAL A 824 -15.97 -3.75 -3.39
C VAL A 824 -15.94 -4.97 -4.32
N LEU A 825 -14.86 -5.21 -5.08
CA LEU A 825 -14.77 -6.39 -5.96
C LEU A 825 -14.66 -7.71 -5.19
N VAL A 826 -13.99 -7.75 -4.04
CA VAL A 826 -13.95 -8.95 -3.19
C VAL A 826 -15.32 -9.22 -2.58
N ILE A 827 -16.07 -8.20 -2.15
CA ILE A 827 -17.47 -8.36 -1.73
C ILE A 827 -18.31 -8.93 -2.89
N VAL A 828 -18.27 -8.31 -4.06
CA VAL A 828 -19.06 -8.74 -5.24
C VAL A 828 -18.65 -10.14 -5.72
N VAL A 829 -17.36 -10.48 -5.75
CA VAL A 829 -16.86 -11.79 -6.18
C VAL A 829 -17.15 -12.89 -5.13
N VAL A 830 -17.08 -12.58 -3.84
CA VAL A 830 -17.49 -13.52 -2.78
C VAL A 830 -18.99 -13.77 -2.82
N GLU A 831 -19.83 -12.76 -3.10
CA GLU A 831 -21.26 -12.96 -3.35
C GLU A 831 -21.49 -13.82 -4.61
N HIS A 832 -20.79 -13.55 -5.71
CA HIS A 832 -20.95 -14.29 -6.96
C HIS A 832 -20.51 -15.77 -6.86
N TYR A 833 -19.42 -16.06 -6.13
CA TYR A 833 -19.00 -17.44 -5.85
C TYR A 833 -19.92 -18.15 -4.85
N CYS A 834 -20.43 -17.46 -3.82
CA CYS A 834 -21.45 -18.00 -2.92
C CYS A 834 -22.77 -18.32 -3.62
N MET A 835 -23.16 -17.57 -4.67
CA MET A 835 -24.30 -17.93 -5.51
C MET A 835 -24.01 -19.16 -6.38
N SER A 836 -22.83 -19.23 -7.02
CA SER A 836 -22.45 -20.35 -7.89
C SER A 836 -22.41 -21.70 -7.15
N TRP A 837 -21.97 -21.73 -5.89
CA TRP A 837 -22.00 -22.94 -5.05
C TRP A 837 -23.38 -23.31 -4.47
N ARG A 838 -24.43 -22.49 -4.66
CA ARG A 838 -25.79 -22.75 -4.14
C ARG A 838 -26.78 -23.24 -5.20
N THR A 839 -26.45 -23.24 -6.49
CA THR A 839 -27.35 -23.66 -7.58
C THR A 839 -27.32 -25.16 -7.91
N VAL A 840 -26.49 -25.98 -7.24
CA VAL A 840 -26.45 -27.44 -7.44
C VAL A 840 -26.86 -28.21 -6.17
N ARG A 841 -28.14 -28.07 -5.75
CA ARG A 841 -28.98 -29.14 -5.14
C ARG A 841 -30.36 -28.61 -4.69
N SER A 842 -31.40 -29.05 -5.37
CA SER A 842 -32.80 -29.03 -4.91
C SER A 842 -33.55 -30.22 -5.56
N PRO A 843 -34.75 -30.64 -5.12
CA PRO A 843 -34.84 -31.97 -4.48
C PRO A 843 -35.88 -32.91 -5.09
N CYS A 844 -35.90 -34.17 -4.62
CA CYS A 844 -37.07 -35.04 -4.74
C CYS A 844 -37.31 -35.90 -3.48
N SER A 845 -38.58 -36.20 -3.25
CA SER A 845 -39.18 -36.93 -2.13
C SER A 845 -38.60 -38.34 -1.89
N GLY A 846 -38.49 -38.74 -0.61
CA GLY A 846 -38.16 -40.12 -0.23
C GLY A 846 -39.41 -40.97 0.09
N ASN A 847 -39.20 -42.28 0.34
CA ASN A 847 -40.18 -43.14 0.99
C ASN A 847 -39.54 -44.42 1.59
N VAL A 848 -40.06 -44.87 2.74
CA VAL A 848 -40.10 -46.25 3.27
C VAL A 848 -38.78 -47.04 3.51
N VAL A 849 -38.52 -47.27 4.81
CA VAL A 849 -37.65 -48.26 5.50
C VAL A 849 -38.22 -49.70 5.38
N PRO A 850 -37.50 -50.85 5.52
CA PRO A 850 -36.15 -51.15 6.08
C PRO A 850 -35.23 -52.07 5.23
N VAL A 851 -34.05 -52.46 5.73
CA VAL A 851 -33.69 -53.86 6.11
C VAL A 851 -32.30 -53.96 6.79
N ALA A 852 -32.17 -54.94 7.68
CA ALA A 852 -31.20 -55.18 8.75
C ALA A 852 -29.73 -55.50 8.40
N MET A 853 -28.90 -55.51 9.47
CA MET A 853 -27.64 -56.28 9.67
C MET A 853 -26.37 -55.84 8.91
N SER A 854 -25.14 -56.00 9.43
CA SER A 854 -24.69 -56.48 10.76
C SER A 854 -23.31 -55.88 11.14
N TRP A 855 -22.95 -55.91 12.43
CA TRP A 855 -21.60 -55.61 12.91
C TRP A 855 -20.55 -56.65 12.45
N SER A 856 -19.30 -56.22 12.33
CA SER A 856 -18.14 -56.98 12.85
C SER A 856 -17.03 -56.02 13.30
N CYS A 857 -16.47 -56.25 14.48
CA CYS A 857 -15.36 -55.46 15.05
C CYS A 857 -14.03 -56.23 14.95
N GLY A 858 -12.91 -55.50 14.91
CA GLY A 858 -11.53 -55.99 14.91
C GLY A 858 -10.62 -54.93 14.27
N GLN A 859 -9.78 -54.18 14.99
CA GLN A 859 -8.65 -54.57 15.85
C GLN A 859 -7.57 -55.38 15.10
N SER A 860 -6.27 -55.06 15.22
CA SER A 860 -5.62 -53.88 15.84
C SER A 860 -4.11 -53.91 15.59
N LEU A 861 -3.49 -52.75 15.32
CA LEU A 861 -2.28 -52.24 15.99
C LEU A 861 -2.00 -50.80 15.55
#